data_AF-A0AAF0FUS4-F1
#
_entry.id   AF-A0AAF0FUS4-F1
#
_cell.length_a   1.000
_cell.length_b   1.000
_cell.length_c   1.000
_cell.angle_alpha   90.00
_cell.angle_beta   90.00
_cell.angle_gamma   90.00
#
_symmetry.space_group_name_H-M   'P 1'
#
loop_
_entity.id
_entity.type
_entity.pdbx_description
1 polymer ?
#
loop_
_entity_poly.entity_id
_entity_poly.type
_entity_poly.pdbx_seq_one_letter_code
_entity_poly.pdbx_strand_id
1 'polypeptide(L)'
;MRRLLVCLFLMILLVSISTPLLSSNLFNYKWTREVTVYAPAVAGSEYSPGVLIRVDVIVTYPGSGKVFFQAQPLTQIDTQATARVAAVVAADVAGVNFYDYDYYITMSSNSIVVGGPSAGAIMTIAILSLLLNHTLRSNVTMTGMINPDGTIGPVGGLKSKLEAAAKHGFKVFLIPYGQRVVLVPNITTIKYPWGVVHRVEYTRLDLVEYGKKLGVKVIEVASIREAYSYFTGYNISYGANIVKPVLPDWFKEILEDIVANYTSEAMDKVEYMKSVLDEIHPFYRGTIRNIIAEVEDGINETESLLSSGDIVLAANKAFTILYRAIYGYWLTKVLINASNINILAREANETLDNVSLIISKYTTGKSIGLSKLDVLIAIASRYTDAVLYYNNGVEALSKNDIGAAVNDFSYTISRVKSIHGWLKILQHCIDDSNITMDRIYSVTLFIYGLTENIVSYAYSLSQDIGSTPSELDEAIQHMDRASVFIGRKNETIIALGEIVNALAYSIASIHNMFTNDQQTLNMLATKIRSEVMVSLSRLLEKNPAILLPQYYVLYGDEVYGLGEPLKAITIYILASIHAKVIEYCRGSITGGVIVIKQRTQTITPTPTGTTTTSTTSSSEKTEGELASLNPGYYFIVGLAVGVLVGVLMIYVIRSVRKTNMFSHSI
;
A
#
# COMPACT_ATOMS: atom_id res chain seq x y z
N MET A 1 -19.41 3.52 -65.66
CA MET A 1 -18.56 2.85 -64.65
C MET A 1 -17.18 3.48 -64.46
N ARG A 2 -16.33 3.59 -65.49
CA ARG A 2 -14.93 4.08 -65.35
C ARG A 2 -14.78 5.46 -64.67
N ARG A 3 -15.70 6.42 -64.95
CA ARG A 3 -15.69 7.76 -64.34
C ARG A 3 -16.20 7.77 -62.88
N LEU A 4 -17.07 6.83 -62.51
CA LEU A 4 -17.58 6.70 -61.13
C LEU A 4 -16.49 6.15 -60.21
N LEU A 5 -15.70 5.20 -60.70
CA LEU A 5 -14.53 4.65 -60.02
C LEU A 5 -13.44 5.69 -59.78
N VAL A 6 -13.21 6.60 -60.73
CA VAL A 6 -12.24 7.70 -60.57
C VAL A 6 -12.69 8.69 -59.49
N CYS A 7 -13.98 9.02 -59.44
CA CYS A 7 -14.51 9.88 -58.37
C CYS A 7 -14.45 9.20 -57.00
N LEU A 8 -14.77 7.91 -56.92
CA LEU A 8 -14.67 7.16 -55.66
C LEU A 8 -13.21 7.09 -55.17
N PHE A 9 -12.27 6.87 -56.09
CA PHE A 9 -10.84 6.86 -55.80
C PHE A 9 -10.34 8.22 -55.32
N LEU A 10 -10.73 9.33 -55.96
CA LEU A 10 -10.41 10.68 -55.52
C LEU A 10 -11.01 11.03 -54.16
N MET A 11 -12.23 10.54 -53.87
CA MET A 11 -12.89 10.72 -52.58
C MET A 11 -12.16 9.97 -51.47
N ILE A 12 -11.75 8.72 -51.74
CA ILE A 12 -10.93 7.93 -50.81
C ILE A 12 -9.57 8.61 -50.61
N LEU A 13 -8.92 9.10 -51.67
CA LEU A 13 -7.66 9.85 -51.57
C LEU A 13 -7.81 11.11 -50.71
N LEU A 14 -8.87 11.90 -50.92
CA LEU A 14 -9.18 13.10 -50.13
C LEU A 14 -9.49 12.78 -48.67
N VAL A 15 -10.21 11.69 -48.39
CA VAL A 15 -10.41 11.19 -47.02
C VAL A 15 -9.08 10.73 -46.41
N SER A 16 -8.20 10.11 -47.20
CA SER A 16 -6.89 9.61 -46.75
C SER A 16 -5.87 10.73 -46.50
N ILE A 17 -6.03 11.86 -47.18
CA ILE A 17 -5.18 13.05 -47.04
C ILE A 17 -5.73 14.00 -45.96
N SER A 18 -7.01 13.89 -45.58
CA SER A 18 -7.62 14.68 -44.50
C SER A 18 -7.58 13.98 -43.13
N THR A 19 -7.43 12.66 -43.08
CA THR A 19 -7.24 11.89 -41.83
C THR A 19 -5.96 12.21 -41.04
N PRO A 20 -4.83 12.71 -41.61
CA PRO A 20 -3.67 13.14 -40.81
C PRO A 20 -3.86 14.49 -40.11
N LEU A 21 -4.95 15.23 -40.40
CA LEU A 21 -5.22 16.54 -39.78
C LEU A 21 -6.22 16.48 -38.63
N LEU A 22 -6.96 15.36 -38.47
CA LEU A 22 -7.76 15.10 -37.26
C LEU A 22 -6.96 14.37 -36.16
N SER A 23 -5.81 13.77 -36.50
CA SER A 23 -4.98 13.01 -35.54
C SER A 23 -4.03 13.88 -34.71
N SER A 24 -3.81 15.14 -35.08
CA SER A 24 -2.97 16.07 -34.31
C SER A 24 -3.59 16.52 -32.97
N ASN A 25 -4.82 16.11 -32.68
CA ASN A 25 -5.50 16.29 -31.38
C ASN A 25 -5.41 15.06 -30.44
N LEU A 26 -4.65 14.01 -30.79
CA LEU A 26 -4.70 12.76 -30.03
C LEU A 26 -4.14 12.85 -28.60
N PHE A 27 -3.32 13.86 -28.27
CA PHE A 27 -2.87 14.09 -26.89
C PHE A 27 -2.61 15.59 -26.63
N ASN A 28 -3.60 16.30 -26.11
CA ASN A 28 -3.47 17.68 -25.64
C ASN A 28 -2.75 17.74 -24.28
N TYR A 29 -1.49 17.29 -24.22
CA TYR A 29 -0.66 17.46 -23.03
C TYR A 29 -0.23 18.93 -22.91
N LYS A 30 -0.56 19.56 -21.78
CA LYS A 30 -0.05 20.88 -21.36
C LYS A 30 1.46 20.85 -21.12
N TRP A 31 1.98 19.77 -20.54
CA TRP A 31 3.42 19.55 -20.44
C TRP A 31 3.78 18.07 -20.38
N THR A 32 5.01 17.80 -20.81
CA THR A 32 5.69 16.50 -20.72
C THR A 32 7.08 16.76 -20.16
N ARG A 33 7.48 16.01 -19.13
CA ARG A 33 8.82 16.10 -18.53
C ARG A 33 9.43 14.71 -18.44
N GLU A 34 10.74 14.64 -18.57
CA GLU A 34 11.48 13.38 -18.53
C GLU A 34 12.74 13.46 -17.66
N VAL A 35 13.12 12.34 -17.06
CA VAL A 35 14.39 12.19 -16.34
C VAL A 35 14.90 10.76 -16.46
N THR A 36 16.21 10.60 -16.49
CA THR A 36 16.88 9.31 -16.41
C THR A 36 17.57 9.17 -15.07
N VAL A 37 17.36 8.04 -14.39
CA VAL A 37 18.06 7.64 -13.17
C VAL A 37 18.68 6.27 -13.33
N TYR A 38 19.67 5.94 -12.49
CA TYR A 38 20.35 4.65 -12.52
C TYR A 38 20.17 3.91 -11.21
N ALA A 39 19.55 2.73 -11.27
CA ALA A 39 19.24 1.89 -10.12
C ALA A 39 20.26 0.73 -10.00
N PRO A 40 21.02 0.63 -8.89
CA PRO A 40 21.86 -0.52 -8.62
C PRO A 40 21.03 -1.78 -8.34
N ALA A 41 21.39 -2.88 -9.00
CA ALA A 41 20.73 -4.17 -8.88
C ALA A 41 21.74 -5.32 -8.93
N VAL A 42 21.26 -6.57 -8.86
CA VAL A 42 22.10 -7.76 -8.89
C VAL A 42 21.71 -8.68 -10.04
N ALA A 43 22.69 -9.25 -10.73
CA ALA A 43 22.45 -10.15 -11.87
C ALA A 43 22.21 -11.60 -11.42
N GLY A 44 20.99 -12.12 -11.47
CA GLY A 44 20.71 -13.54 -11.21
C GLY A 44 20.44 -13.92 -9.74
N SER A 45 21.40 -13.82 -8.82
CA SER A 45 21.19 -14.09 -7.37
C SER A 45 21.84 -13.00 -6.53
N GLU A 46 21.52 -12.87 -5.24
CA GLU A 46 22.03 -11.79 -4.38
C GLU A 46 23.57 -11.77 -4.22
N TYR A 47 24.24 -12.90 -4.46
CA TYR A 47 25.69 -13.05 -4.41
C TYR A 47 26.40 -12.76 -5.73
N SER A 48 25.63 -12.51 -6.79
CA SER A 48 26.17 -12.20 -8.09
C SER A 48 26.73 -10.77 -8.17
N PRO A 49 27.49 -10.45 -9.23
CA PRO A 49 27.97 -9.11 -9.48
C PRO A 49 26.81 -8.10 -9.58
N GLY A 50 27.02 -6.93 -9.01
CA GLY A 50 26.07 -5.83 -9.15
C GLY A 50 26.11 -5.23 -10.55
N VAL A 51 24.96 -4.76 -11.02
CA VAL A 51 24.76 -4.07 -12.30
C VAL A 51 24.00 -2.76 -12.08
N LEU A 52 24.12 -1.82 -13.01
CA LEU A 52 23.26 -0.64 -13.06
C LEU A 52 22.16 -0.82 -14.09
N ILE A 53 20.93 -0.57 -13.65
CA ILE A 53 19.76 -0.47 -14.53
C ILE A 53 19.52 1.00 -14.86
N ARG A 54 19.37 1.31 -16.14
CA ARG A 54 18.89 2.62 -16.59
C ARG A 54 17.37 2.66 -16.47
N VAL A 55 16.85 3.69 -15.82
CA VAL A 55 15.40 3.91 -15.66
C VAL A 55 15.07 5.27 -16.27
N ASP A 56 14.35 5.25 -17.38
CA ASP A 56 13.83 6.45 -18.04
C ASP A 56 12.37 6.66 -17.59
N VAL A 57 12.07 7.86 -17.08
CA VAL A 57 10.74 8.21 -16.56
C VAL A 57 10.22 9.43 -17.29
N ILE A 58 8.97 9.35 -17.75
CA ILE A 58 8.24 10.45 -18.36
C ILE A 58 6.93 10.66 -17.61
N VAL A 59 6.59 11.91 -17.32
CA VAL A 59 5.30 12.30 -16.74
C VAL A 59 4.65 13.34 -17.64
N THR A 60 3.35 13.16 -17.92
CA THR A 60 2.55 14.04 -18.77
C THR A 60 1.35 14.61 -18.02
N TYR A 61 0.95 15.84 -18.35
CA TYR A 61 -0.23 16.52 -17.80
C TYR A 61 -0.99 17.25 -18.90
N PRO A 62 -2.34 17.23 -18.96
CA PRO A 62 -3.22 16.38 -18.17
C PRO A 62 -3.12 14.91 -18.61
N GLY A 63 -3.32 14.00 -17.67
CA GLY A 63 -3.39 12.57 -17.88
C GLY A 63 -4.66 11.97 -17.28
N SER A 64 -4.60 10.66 -17.03
CA SER A 64 -5.72 9.86 -16.54
C SER A 64 -5.33 8.87 -15.43
N GLY A 65 -4.11 8.97 -14.90
CA GLY A 65 -3.56 8.06 -13.90
C GLY A 65 -3.05 6.75 -14.48
N LYS A 66 -2.74 6.69 -15.78
CA LYS A 66 -2.19 5.47 -16.41
C LYS A 66 -0.70 5.37 -16.10
N VAL A 67 -0.27 4.16 -15.71
CA VAL A 67 1.14 3.83 -15.51
C VAL A 67 1.54 2.80 -16.56
N PHE A 68 2.34 3.23 -17.52
CA PHE A 68 2.95 2.39 -18.52
C PHE A 68 4.33 1.96 -18.03
N PHE A 69 4.56 0.65 -18.02
CA PHE A 69 5.85 0.08 -17.64
C PHE A 69 6.35 -0.81 -18.76
N GLN A 70 7.62 -0.62 -19.12
CA GLN A 70 8.31 -1.45 -20.10
C GLN A 70 9.71 -1.80 -19.56
N ALA A 71 10.17 -3.02 -19.81
CA ALA A 71 11.53 -3.43 -19.47
C ALA A 71 12.22 -4.17 -20.63
N GLN A 72 13.52 -3.95 -20.79
CA GLN A 72 14.39 -4.63 -21.74
C GLN A 72 15.72 -5.06 -21.08
N PRO A 73 16.04 -6.37 -21.01
CA PRO A 73 15.19 -7.52 -21.34
C PRO A 73 13.93 -7.60 -20.43
N LEU A 74 12.97 -8.45 -20.78
CA LEU A 74 11.72 -8.60 -20.03
C LEU A 74 12.03 -8.92 -18.55
N THR A 75 11.42 -8.17 -17.62
CA THR A 75 11.57 -8.37 -16.18
C THR A 75 10.36 -9.13 -15.60
N GLN A 76 10.43 -9.49 -14.32
CA GLN A 76 9.30 -10.10 -13.61
C GLN A 76 8.12 -9.11 -13.47
N ILE A 77 6.91 -9.68 -13.36
CA ILE A 77 5.61 -8.97 -13.23
C ILE A 77 5.63 -7.97 -12.06
N ASP A 78 6.31 -8.32 -10.97
CA ASP A 78 6.43 -7.54 -9.73
C ASP A 78 6.99 -6.12 -9.94
N THR A 79 7.75 -5.91 -11.02
CA THR A 79 8.36 -4.61 -11.35
C THR A 79 7.33 -3.62 -11.88
N GLN A 80 6.28 -4.09 -12.58
CA GLN A 80 5.19 -3.24 -13.07
C GLN A 80 4.32 -2.73 -11.91
N ALA A 81 4.03 -3.59 -10.93
CA ALA A 81 3.30 -3.19 -9.73
C ALA A 81 4.09 -2.15 -8.93
N THR A 82 5.41 -2.38 -8.78
CA THR A 82 6.34 -1.44 -8.12
C THR A 82 6.31 -0.06 -8.78
N ALA A 83 6.31 0.00 -10.11
CA ALA A 83 6.22 1.25 -10.87
C ALA A 83 4.92 2.03 -10.57
N ARG A 84 3.80 1.33 -10.40
CA ARG A 84 2.51 1.94 -10.04
C ARG A 84 2.51 2.46 -8.59
N VAL A 85 3.05 1.71 -7.64
CA VAL A 85 3.24 2.19 -6.25
C VAL A 85 4.10 3.44 -6.27
N ALA A 86 5.21 3.42 -7.00
CA ALA A 86 6.13 4.55 -7.09
C ALA A 86 5.43 5.82 -7.59
N ALA A 87 4.57 5.72 -8.61
CA ALA A 87 3.80 6.82 -9.14
C ALA A 87 2.76 7.35 -8.13
N VAL A 88 2.03 6.45 -7.45
CA VAL A 88 1.04 6.84 -6.44
C VAL A 88 1.70 7.54 -5.25
N VAL A 89 2.81 6.99 -4.74
CA VAL A 89 3.57 7.61 -3.64
C VAL A 89 4.18 8.93 -4.08
N ALA A 90 4.70 9.05 -5.31
CA ALA A 90 5.24 10.31 -5.80
C ALA A 90 4.16 11.39 -5.91
N ALA A 91 2.97 11.06 -6.43
CA ALA A 91 1.83 11.99 -6.48
C ALA A 91 1.38 12.41 -5.08
N ASP A 92 1.29 11.46 -4.16
CA ASP A 92 0.97 11.67 -2.75
C ASP A 92 1.95 12.61 -2.06
N VAL A 93 3.24 12.34 -2.22
CA VAL A 93 4.30 13.17 -1.62
C VAL A 93 4.37 14.56 -2.29
N ALA A 94 4.11 14.65 -3.60
CA ALA A 94 4.02 15.90 -4.33
C ALA A 94 2.74 16.70 -4.03
N GLY A 95 1.76 16.09 -3.38
CA GLY A 95 0.51 16.75 -3.02
C GLY A 95 -0.45 16.96 -4.19
N VAL A 96 -0.29 16.21 -5.27
CA VAL A 96 -1.07 16.33 -6.49
C VAL A 96 -2.02 15.14 -6.65
N ASN A 97 -3.06 15.31 -7.46
CA ASN A 97 -3.94 14.19 -7.77
C ASN A 97 -3.24 13.24 -8.76
N PHE A 98 -3.06 11.98 -8.39
CA PHE A 98 -2.45 10.96 -9.25
C PHE A 98 -3.13 10.85 -10.62
N TYR A 99 -4.46 10.99 -10.68
CA TYR A 99 -5.24 10.86 -11.92
C TYR A 99 -5.05 12.02 -12.89
N ASP A 100 -4.45 13.12 -12.46
CA ASP A 100 -4.18 14.26 -13.31
C ASP A 100 -2.99 14.03 -14.25
N TYR A 101 -2.25 12.93 -14.10
CA TYR A 101 -1.02 12.64 -14.83
C TYR A 101 -1.00 11.22 -15.39
N ASP A 102 -0.30 11.02 -16.51
CA ASP A 102 0.11 9.68 -16.96
C ASP A 102 1.63 9.53 -16.78
N TYR A 103 2.06 8.30 -16.49
CA TYR A 103 3.43 7.96 -16.12
C TYR A 103 3.95 6.87 -17.06
N TYR A 104 5.13 7.08 -17.63
CA TYR A 104 5.78 6.11 -18.52
C TYR A 104 7.15 5.80 -17.93
N ILE A 105 7.40 4.54 -17.63
CA ILE A 105 8.61 4.07 -16.96
C ILE A 105 9.22 2.97 -17.82
N THR A 106 10.44 3.22 -18.30
CA THR A 106 11.19 2.26 -19.12
C THR A 106 12.46 1.86 -18.39
N MET A 107 12.65 0.56 -18.18
CA MET A 107 13.85 -0.01 -17.60
C MET A 107 14.69 -0.71 -18.66
N SER A 108 15.98 -0.37 -18.72
CA SER A 108 16.91 -0.97 -19.67
C SER A 108 18.17 -1.46 -18.94
N SER A 109 18.56 -2.71 -19.20
CA SER A 109 19.76 -3.34 -18.64
C SER A 109 20.48 -4.18 -19.70
N ASN A 110 21.81 -4.25 -19.60
CA ASN A 110 22.64 -5.11 -20.47
C ASN A 110 22.67 -6.58 -20.01
N SER A 111 21.95 -6.92 -18.94
CA SER A 111 21.90 -8.27 -18.37
C SER A 111 20.51 -8.57 -17.83
N ILE A 112 20.12 -9.84 -17.80
CA ILE A 112 18.92 -10.29 -17.09
C ILE A 112 19.17 -10.03 -15.60
N VAL A 113 18.39 -9.12 -15.03
CA VAL A 113 18.48 -8.74 -13.63
C VAL A 113 17.40 -9.50 -12.86
N VAL A 114 17.67 -9.80 -11.59
CA VAL A 114 16.61 -10.28 -10.70
C VAL A 114 15.53 -9.20 -10.62
N GLY A 115 14.33 -9.54 -11.07
CA GLY A 115 13.15 -8.69 -10.88
C GLY A 115 12.88 -8.52 -9.38
N GLY A 116 12.33 -7.38 -9.00
CA GLY A 116 11.98 -7.15 -7.60
C GLY A 116 11.77 -5.69 -7.26
N PRO A 117 11.23 -5.39 -6.07
CA PRO A 117 10.77 -4.05 -5.71
C PRO A 117 11.89 -3.04 -5.46
N SER A 118 13.16 -3.45 -5.53
CA SER A 118 14.33 -2.65 -5.09
C SER A 118 14.61 -1.36 -5.88
N ALA A 119 13.99 -1.20 -7.06
CA ALA A 119 14.04 0.03 -7.84
C ALA A 119 12.86 0.99 -7.53
N GLY A 120 11.92 0.60 -6.68
CA GLY A 120 10.73 1.37 -6.38
C GLY A 120 11.05 2.75 -5.82
N ALA A 121 11.97 2.83 -4.86
CA ALA A 121 12.28 4.11 -4.24
C ALA A 121 12.91 5.12 -5.23
N ILE A 122 13.81 4.67 -6.11
CA ILE A 122 14.45 5.57 -7.09
C ILE A 122 13.48 5.97 -8.21
N MET A 123 12.57 5.09 -8.62
CA MET A 123 11.45 5.45 -9.50
C MET A 123 10.58 6.54 -8.88
N THR A 124 10.26 6.42 -7.59
CA THR A 124 9.47 7.44 -6.88
C THR A 124 10.19 8.78 -6.87
N ILE A 125 11.49 8.81 -6.59
CA ILE A 125 12.29 10.05 -6.62
C ILE A 125 12.26 10.70 -8.02
N ALA A 126 12.42 9.90 -9.08
CA ALA A 126 12.36 10.38 -10.46
C ALA A 126 10.99 10.99 -10.81
N ILE A 127 9.90 10.28 -10.49
CA ILE A 127 8.54 10.80 -10.74
C ILE A 127 8.30 12.07 -9.93
N LEU A 128 8.66 12.06 -8.65
CA LEU A 128 8.49 13.18 -7.73
C LEU A 128 9.26 14.42 -8.19
N SER A 129 10.47 14.25 -8.73
CA SER A 129 11.24 15.38 -9.29
C SER A 129 10.58 15.96 -10.54
N LEU A 130 9.95 15.14 -11.39
CA LEU A 130 9.22 15.60 -12.56
C LEU A 130 7.94 16.35 -12.18
N LEU A 131 7.18 15.85 -11.20
CA LEU A 131 5.99 16.51 -10.68
C LEU A 131 6.32 17.89 -10.07
N LEU A 132 7.40 17.96 -9.28
CA LEU A 132 7.84 19.19 -8.62
C LEU A 132 8.75 20.08 -9.49
N ASN A 133 9.08 19.67 -10.72
CA ASN A 133 10.02 20.37 -11.62
C ASN A 133 11.42 20.62 -11.01
N HIS A 134 11.95 19.66 -10.26
CA HIS A 134 13.27 19.76 -9.65
C HIS A 134 14.30 18.91 -10.39
N THR A 135 15.54 19.38 -10.43
CA THR A 135 16.67 18.65 -11.00
C THR A 135 17.27 17.68 -9.98
N LEU A 136 17.65 16.48 -10.45
CA LEU A 136 18.32 15.46 -9.65
C LEU A 136 19.83 15.62 -9.74
N ARG A 137 20.54 15.41 -8.63
CA ARG A 137 22.01 15.31 -8.60
C ARG A 137 22.45 14.01 -9.25
N SER A 138 23.31 14.11 -10.27
CA SER A 138 23.80 12.97 -11.05
C SER A 138 24.74 12.04 -10.27
N ASN A 139 25.30 12.48 -9.14
CA ASN A 139 26.25 11.71 -8.32
C ASN A 139 25.60 10.98 -7.13
N VAL A 140 24.27 10.98 -7.04
CA VAL A 140 23.50 10.29 -6.00
C VAL A 140 22.72 9.14 -6.63
N THR A 141 22.77 7.97 -6.00
CA THR A 141 21.91 6.83 -6.33
C THR A 141 21.40 6.16 -5.07
N MET A 142 20.43 5.25 -5.20
CA MET A 142 19.84 4.54 -4.09
C MET A 142 19.30 3.17 -4.50
N THR A 143 19.05 2.33 -3.50
CA THR A 143 18.24 1.12 -3.62
C THR A 143 17.25 1.07 -2.46
N GLY A 144 16.11 0.43 -2.68
CA GLY A 144 15.07 0.29 -1.66
C GLY A 144 13.72 -0.03 -2.28
N MET A 145 12.97 -0.88 -1.60
CA MET A 145 11.56 -1.04 -1.87
C MET A 145 10.82 0.24 -1.51
N ILE A 146 9.77 0.58 -2.24
CA ILE A 146 8.85 1.64 -1.85
C ILE A 146 7.56 1.05 -1.30
N ASN A 147 7.27 1.35 -0.05
CA ASN A 147 6.00 0.98 0.58
C ASN A 147 4.91 1.99 0.18
N PRO A 148 3.63 1.58 0.12
CA PRO A 148 2.53 2.50 -0.20
C PRO A 148 2.42 3.68 0.76
N ASP A 149 2.96 3.56 1.99
CA ASP A 149 3.01 4.64 2.98
C ASP A 149 4.09 5.71 2.70
N GLY A 150 5.03 5.46 1.80
CA GLY A 150 6.16 6.34 1.50
C GLY A 150 7.46 6.01 2.24
N THR A 151 7.44 4.99 3.11
CA THR A 151 8.63 4.45 3.76
C THR A 151 9.44 3.60 2.79
N ILE A 152 10.75 3.52 3.04
CA ILE A 152 11.68 2.76 2.22
C ILE A 152 11.90 1.40 2.89
N GLY A 153 11.46 0.35 2.22
CA GLY A 153 11.60 -1.03 2.67
C GLY A 153 12.97 -1.63 2.34
N PRO A 154 13.40 -2.66 3.10
CA PRO A 154 14.69 -3.29 2.95
C PRO A 154 14.81 -4.10 1.64
N VAL A 155 16.06 -4.38 1.24
CA VAL A 155 16.39 -5.12 0.02
C VAL A 155 17.61 -6.02 0.20
N GLY A 156 17.69 -7.10 -0.59
CA GLY A 156 18.86 -7.96 -0.66
C GLY A 156 20.01 -7.40 -1.52
N GLY A 157 21.19 -8.04 -1.41
CA GLY A 157 22.34 -7.78 -2.30
C GLY A 157 23.02 -6.42 -2.15
N LEU A 158 22.95 -5.77 -0.98
CA LEU A 158 23.45 -4.41 -0.77
C LEU A 158 24.94 -4.23 -1.05
N LYS A 159 25.78 -5.23 -0.71
CA LYS A 159 27.22 -5.19 -1.01
C LYS A 159 27.48 -5.07 -2.52
N SER A 160 26.90 -5.97 -3.32
CA SER A 160 27.05 -5.98 -4.78
C SER A 160 26.50 -4.70 -5.42
N LYS A 161 25.37 -4.19 -4.91
CA LYS A 161 24.77 -2.92 -5.37
C LYS A 161 25.66 -1.71 -5.08
N LEU A 162 26.26 -1.65 -3.89
CA LEU A 162 27.22 -0.61 -3.52
C LEU A 162 28.47 -0.65 -4.41
N GLU A 163 29.02 -1.84 -4.67
CA GLU A 163 30.16 -2.01 -5.58
C GLU A 163 29.82 -1.53 -7.00
N ALA A 164 28.62 -1.84 -7.51
CA ALA A 164 28.14 -1.35 -8.80
C ALA A 164 28.02 0.18 -8.84
N ALA A 165 27.47 0.79 -7.78
CA ALA A 165 27.37 2.24 -7.67
C ALA A 165 28.76 2.89 -7.67
N ALA A 166 29.71 2.34 -6.89
CA ALA A 166 31.08 2.83 -6.83
C ALA A 166 31.78 2.75 -8.19
N LYS A 167 31.66 1.62 -8.88
CA LYS A 167 32.28 1.38 -10.20
C LYS A 167 31.83 2.37 -11.26
N HIS A 168 30.60 2.88 -11.16
CA HIS A 168 30.04 3.86 -12.10
C HIS A 168 30.15 5.31 -11.61
N GLY A 169 30.94 5.56 -10.56
CA GLY A 169 31.32 6.91 -10.14
C GLY A 169 30.32 7.63 -9.24
N PHE A 170 29.28 6.96 -8.74
CA PHE A 170 28.39 7.55 -7.73
C PHE A 170 29.15 7.89 -6.46
N LYS A 171 28.83 9.04 -5.85
CA LYS A 171 29.50 9.54 -4.64
C LYS A 171 28.65 9.38 -3.39
N VAL A 172 27.34 9.26 -3.55
CA VAL A 172 26.39 9.02 -2.47
C VAL A 172 25.52 7.84 -2.85
N PHE A 173 25.40 6.87 -1.94
CA PHE A 173 24.54 5.70 -2.09
C PHE A 173 23.58 5.62 -0.90
N LEU A 174 22.29 5.81 -1.15
CA LEU A 174 21.28 5.70 -0.11
C LEU A 174 20.79 4.25 0.00
N ILE A 175 20.69 3.74 1.22
CA ILE A 175 20.21 2.39 1.54
C ILE A 175 19.04 2.45 2.52
N PRO A 176 18.20 1.41 2.59
CA PRO A 176 17.12 1.36 3.57
C PRO A 176 17.65 1.41 5.01
N TYR A 177 16.89 2.06 5.88
CA TYR A 177 17.25 2.21 7.29
C TYR A 177 17.30 0.86 8.01
N GLY A 178 18.32 0.65 8.85
CA GLY A 178 18.51 -0.59 9.59
C GLY A 178 19.32 -1.65 8.83
N GLN A 179 19.71 -1.38 7.58
CA GLN A 179 20.50 -2.31 6.77
C GLN A 179 21.99 -1.94 6.65
N ARG A 180 22.53 -1.10 7.56
CA ARG A 180 23.95 -0.76 7.58
C ARG A 180 24.87 -1.97 7.67
N VAL A 181 24.50 -2.98 8.46
CA VAL A 181 25.31 -4.18 8.68
C VAL A 181 24.66 -5.36 7.98
N VAL A 182 25.38 -5.97 7.03
CA VAL A 182 24.90 -7.14 6.27
C VAL A 182 25.77 -8.37 6.53
N LEU A 183 25.17 -9.56 6.45
CA LEU A 183 25.90 -10.82 6.50
C LEU A 183 26.37 -11.19 5.09
N VAL A 184 27.66 -11.50 4.96
CA VAL A 184 28.27 -11.85 3.67
C VAL A 184 28.91 -13.23 3.79
N PRO A 185 28.57 -14.19 2.92
CA PRO A 185 29.19 -15.50 2.93
C PRO A 185 30.64 -15.40 2.46
N ASN A 186 31.52 -15.98 3.24
CA ASN A 186 32.91 -16.25 2.91
C ASN A 186 33.02 -17.72 2.53
N ILE A 187 33.07 -17.99 1.22
CA ILE A 187 33.14 -19.36 0.71
C ILE A 187 34.60 -19.78 0.62
N THR A 188 35.03 -20.66 1.52
CA THR A 188 36.35 -21.31 1.45
C THR A 188 36.21 -22.67 0.78
N THR A 189 36.87 -22.83 -0.36
CA THR A 189 36.87 -24.08 -1.12
C THR A 189 38.03 -24.96 -0.64
N ILE A 190 37.71 -26.07 0.02
CA ILE A 190 38.68 -27.07 0.48
C ILE A 190 38.64 -28.25 -0.48
N LYS A 191 39.75 -28.48 -1.18
CA LYS A 191 39.88 -29.57 -2.14
C LYS A 191 40.46 -30.82 -1.45
N TYR A 192 39.70 -31.90 -1.44
CA TYR A 192 40.13 -33.22 -0.97
C TYR A 192 40.37 -34.17 -2.16
N PRO A 193 41.13 -35.26 -1.98
CA PRO A 193 41.35 -36.25 -3.04
C PRO A 193 40.07 -36.91 -3.57
N TRP A 194 39.01 -36.98 -2.76
CA TRP A 194 37.71 -37.58 -3.10
C TRP A 194 36.62 -36.56 -3.43
N GLY A 195 36.91 -35.26 -3.45
CA GLY A 195 35.91 -34.24 -3.77
C GLY A 195 36.24 -32.84 -3.30
N VAL A 196 35.39 -31.88 -3.66
CA VAL A 196 35.49 -30.49 -3.23
C VAL A 196 34.45 -30.23 -2.16
N VAL A 197 34.86 -29.66 -1.03
CA VAL A 197 33.95 -29.22 0.03
C VAL A 197 34.01 -27.69 0.08
N HIS A 198 32.86 -27.05 -0.06
CA HIS A 198 32.72 -25.62 0.17
C HIS A 198 32.32 -25.40 1.63
N ARG A 199 33.14 -24.66 2.38
CA ARG A 199 32.77 -24.16 3.71
C ARG A 199 32.31 -22.72 3.56
N VAL A 200 31.09 -22.44 4.04
CA VAL A 200 30.51 -21.10 4.01
C VAL A 200 30.51 -20.56 5.43
N GLU A 201 31.28 -19.49 5.68
CA GLU A 201 31.28 -18.77 6.95
C GLU A 201 30.73 -17.36 6.74
N TYR A 202 29.76 -16.91 7.54
CA TYR A 202 29.20 -15.58 7.38
C TYR A 202 30.00 -14.54 8.18
N THR A 203 30.33 -13.43 7.53
CA THR A 203 31.01 -12.29 8.17
C THR A 203 30.11 -11.06 8.18
N ARG A 204 30.12 -10.30 9.28
CA ARG A 204 29.39 -9.03 9.37
C ARG A 204 30.17 -7.94 8.63
N LEU A 205 29.53 -7.28 7.67
CA LEU A 205 30.10 -6.18 6.90
C LEU A 205 29.32 -4.88 7.18
N ASP A 206 30.02 -3.85 7.66
CA ASP A 206 29.48 -2.49 7.75
C ASP A 206 29.60 -1.78 6.38
N LEU A 207 28.45 -1.51 5.75
CA LEU A 207 28.38 -0.88 4.44
C LEU A 207 28.85 0.58 4.44
N VAL A 208 28.74 1.29 5.56
CA VAL A 208 29.23 2.68 5.67
C VAL A 208 30.75 2.71 5.66
N GLU A 209 31.40 1.80 6.38
CA GLU A 209 32.85 1.67 6.36
C GLU A 209 33.35 1.13 5.01
N TYR A 210 32.66 0.14 4.46
CA TYR A 210 33.00 -0.44 3.17
C TYR A 210 32.85 0.58 2.02
N GLY A 211 31.77 1.35 2.02
CA GLY A 211 31.55 2.43 1.05
C GLY A 211 32.64 3.49 1.10
N LYS A 212 33.10 3.90 2.29
CA LYS A 212 34.23 4.83 2.44
C LYS A 212 35.49 4.32 1.73
N LYS A 213 35.80 3.02 1.83
CA LYS A 213 36.93 2.39 1.13
C LYS A 213 36.78 2.45 -0.40
N LEU A 214 35.55 2.40 -0.89
CA LEU A 214 35.21 2.52 -2.31
C LEU A 214 35.05 3.98 -2.79
N GLY A 215 35.21 4.97 -1.91
CA GLY A 215 35.02 6.38 -2.23
C GLY A 215 33.54 6.80 -2.38
N VAL A 216 32.63 6.05 -1.76
CA VAL A 216 31.17 6.29 -1.77
C VAL A 216 30.66 6.54 -0.36
N LYS A 217 29.92 7.64 -0.16
CA LYS A 217 29.22 7.92 1.10
C LYS A 217 27.91 7.14 1.14
N VAL A 218 27.83 6.15 2.03
CA VAL A 218 26.60 5.40 2.27
C VAL A 218 25.77 6.08 3.36
N ILE A 219 24.46 6.22 3.12
CA ILE A 219 23.53 6.89 4.04
C ILE A 219 22.25 6.06 4.17
N GLU A 220 21.84 5.80 5.40
CA GLU A 220 20.56 5.14 5.69
C GLU A 220 19.41 6.14 5.61
N VAL A 221 18.35 5.78 4.90
CA VAL A 221 17.13 6.59 4.75
C VAL A 221 15.90 5.73 5.02
N ALA A 222 14.91 6.29 5.72
CA ALA A 222 13.68 5.57 6.07
C ALA A 222 12.47 5.96 5.20
N SER A 223 12.51 7.09 4.50
CA SER A 223 11.40 7.56 3.67
C SER A 223 11.84 8.28 2.40
N ILE A 224 10.92 8.35 1.44
CA ILE A 224 11.13 9.09 0.20
C ILE A 224 11.40 10.57 0.45
N ARG A 225 10.79 11.15 1.49
CA ARG A 225 11.00 12.56 1.84
C ARG A 225 12.43 12.81 2.30
N GLU A 226 12.96 11.94 3.15
CA GLU A 226 14.35 11.97 3.57
C GLU A 226 15.29 11.79 2.38
N ALA A 227 15.04 10.78 1.54
CA ALA A 227 15.84 10.49 0.35
C ALA A 227 15.83 11.64 -0.67
N TYR A 228 14.69 12.29 -0.88
CA TYR A 228 14.51 13.38 -1.84
C TYR A 228 15.42 14.57 -1.56
N SER A 229 15.68 14.87 -0.29
CA SER A 229 16.60 15.93 0.12
C SER A 229 18.04 15.69 -0.33
N TYR A 230 18.49 14.43 -0.37
CA TYR A 230 19.82 14.09 -0.84
C TYR A 230 19.94 14.21 -2.36
N PHE A 231 18.88 13.86 -3.09
CA PHE A 231 18.82 13.94 -4.55
C PHE A 231 18.70 15.35 -5.08
N THR A 232 18.00 16.25 -4.38
CA THR A 232 17.63 17.57 -4.94
C THR A 232 18.14 18.75 -4.11
N GLY A 233 18.42 18.55 -2.82
CA GLY A 233 18.70 19.63 -1.87
C GLY A 233 17.46 20.34 -1.33
N TYR A 234 16.25 19.94 -1.73
CA TYR A 234 14.99 20.46 -1.21
C TYR A 234 14.44 19.58 -0.10
N ASN A 235 13.92 20.19 0.95
CA ASN A 235 13.19 19.48 1.98
C ASN A 235 11.70 19.53 1.68
N ILE A 236 11.06 18.37 1.67
CA ILE A 236 9.60 18.29 1.60
C ILE A 236 9.09 18.40 3.02
N SER A 237 8.45 19.54 3.32
CA SER A 237 7.72 19.76 4.55
C SER A 237 6.24 19.87 4.21
N TYR A 238 5.40 19.40 5.13
CA TYR A 238 3.98 19.72 5.11
C TYR A 238 3.75 20.93 6.01
N GLY A 239 2.70 21.70 5.74
CA GLY A 239 2.37 22.92 6.44
C GLY A 239 2.41 22.73 7.96
N ALA A 240 2.87 23.75 8.65
CA ALA A 240 3.12 23.73 10.09
C ALA A 240 1.83 23.46 10.86
N ASN A 241 1.61 22.21 11.26
CA ASN A 241 1.10 21.74 12.56
C ASN A 241 0.93 20.22 12.49
N ILE A 242 1.89 19.46 13.04
CA ILE A 242 1.66 18.03 13.28
C ILE A 242 0.47 17.93 14.23
N VAL A 243 -0.65 17.39 13.74
CA VAL A 243 -1.87 17.23 14.54
C VAL A 243 -1.63 16.08 15.49
N LYS A 244 -1.67 16.35 16.81
CA LYS A 244 -1.62 15.28 17.81
C LYS A 244 -2.90 14.44 17.68
N PRO A 245 -2.81 13.10 17.63
CA PRO A 245 -4.01 12.26 17.59
C PRO A 245 -4.80 12.48 18.88
N VAL A 246 -6.07 12.83 18.75
CA VAL A 246 -6.97 13.06 19.88
C VAL A 246 -8.29 12.38 19.56
N LEU A 247 -8.65 11.38 20.35
CA LEU A 247 -9.95 10.74 20.25
C LEU A 247 -11.03 11.70 20.77
N PRO A 248 -12.17 11.84 20.07
CA PRO A 248 -13.31 12.61 20.55
C PRO A 248 -13.85 12.05 21.88
N ASP A 249 -14.40 12.91 22.74
CA ASP A 249 -14.89 12.48 24.06
C ASP A 249 -16.03 11.46 23.95
N TRP A 250 -16.97 11.65 23.02
CA TRP A 250 -18.02 10.67 22.74
C TRP A 250 -17.47 9.29 22.36
N PHE A 251 -16.31 9.23 21.70
CA PHE A 251 -15.68 7.96 21.33
C PHE A 251 -15.05 7.29 22.56
N LYS A 252 -14.40 8.07 23.42
CA LYS A 252 -13.87 7.58 24.70
C LYS A 252 -14.98 7.06 25.60
N GLU A 253 -16.11 7.78 25.71
CA GLU A 253 -17.28 7.36 26.48
C GLU A 253 -17.83 6.00 25.97
N ILE A 254 -17.86 5.78 24.66
CA ILE A 254 -18.25 4.47 24.10
C ILE A 254 -17.21 3.38 24.42
N LEU A 255 -15.91 3.70 24.40
CA LEU A 255 -14.87 2.75 24.80
C LEU A 255 -14.97 2.40 26.29
N GLU A 256 -15.27 3.38 27.15
CA GLU A 256 -15.49 3.17 28.59
C GLU A 256 -16.70 2.25 28.82
N ASP A 257 -17.81 2.48 28.11
CA ASP A 257 -18.98 1.59 28.13
C ASP A 257 -18.62 0.17 27.65
N ILE A 258 -17.82 0.05 26.58
CA ILE A 258 -17.36 -1.26 26.10
C ILE A 258 -16.51 -1.97 27.17
N VAL A 259 -15.56 -1.27 27.80
CA VAL A 259 -14.71 -1.83 28.86
C VAL A 259 -15.54 -2.27 30.06
N ALA A 260 -16.47 -1.43 30.52
CA ALA A 260 -17.35 -1.75 31.64
C ALA A 260 -18.22 -2.99 31.35
N ASN A 261 -18.79 -3.06 30.15
CA ASN A 261 -19.60 -4.22 29.75
C ASN A 261 -18.75 -5.51 29.68
N TYR A 262 -17.53 -5.44 29.16
CA TYR A 262 -16.65 -6.61 29.03
C TYR A 262 -16.14 -7.12 30.37
N THR A 263 -15.72 -6.22 31.25
CA THR A 263 -15.24 -6.56 32.59
C THR A 263 -16.36 -7.11 33.46
N SER A 264 -17.56 -6.52 33.40
CA SER A 264 -18.76 -7.05 34.08
C SER A 264 -19.10 -8.46 33.59
N GLU A 265 -19.18 -8.68 32.27
CA GLU A 265 -19.51 -10.00 31.74
C GLU A 265 -18.42 -11.04 32.07
N ALA A 266 -17.15 -10.65 32.04
CA ALA A 266 -16.03 -11.51 32.45
C ALA A 266 -16.16 -11.93 33.93
N MET A 267 -16.57 -11.00 34.81
CA MET A 267 -16.82 -11.29 36.22
C MET A 267 -17.97 -12.28 36.40
N ASP A 268 -19.08 -12.10 35.69
CA ASP A 268 -20.21 -13.06 35.73
C ASP A 268 -19.75 -14.48 35.34
N LYS A 269 -18.87 -14.61 34.34
CA LYS A 269 -18.30 -15.90 33.94
C LYS A 269 -17.39 -16.47 35.03
N VAL A 270 -16.59 -15.64 35.70
CA VAL A 270 -15.75 -16.04 36.84
C VAL A 270 -16.58 -16.55 38.00
N GLU A 271 -17.65 -15.84 38.37
CA GLU A 271 -18.56 -16.26 39.45
C GLU A 271 -19.19 -17.61 39.15
N TYR A 272 -19.63 -17.82 37.90
CA TYR A 272 -20.12 -19.13 37.47
C TYR A 272 -19.04 -20.22 37.64
N MET A 273 -17.83 -20.01 37.09
CA MET A 273 -16.74 -20.99 37.17
C MET A 273 -16.40 -21.35 38.62
N LYS A 274 -16.40 -20.38 39.53
CA LYS A 274 -16.19 -20.60 40.97
C LYS A 274 -17.32 -21.45 41.57
N SER A 275 -18.58 -21.15 41.24
CA SER A 275 -19.75 -21.82 41.82
C SER A 275 -19.80 -23.33 41.53
N VAL A 276 -19.29 -23.76 40.37
CA VAL A 276 -19.37 -25.15 39.91
C VAL A 276 -18.02 -25.88 39.96
N LEU A 277 -16.98 -25.26 40.54
CA LEU A 277 -15.62 -25.79 40.52
C LEU A 277 -15.50 -27.17 41.17
N ASP A 278 -16.31 -27.45 42.18
CA ASP A 278 -16.33 -28.74 42.87
C ASP A 278 -17.07 -29.85 42.09
N GLU A 279 -17.89 -29.48 41.11
CA GLU A 279 -18.54 -30.42 40.19
C GLU A 279 -17.56 -30.94 39.11
N ILE A 280 -16.46 -30.21 38.87
CA ILE A 280 -15.44 -30.58 37.88
C ILE A 280 -14.52 -31.66 38.46
N HIS A 281 -14.07 -32.59 37.60
CA HIS A 281 -13.07 -33.60 37.96
C HIS A 281 -11.78 -32.94 38.53
N PRO A 282 -11.23 -33.42 39.68
CA PRO A 282 -10.11 -32.78 40.38
C PRO A 282 -8.89 -32.45 39.51
N PHE A 283 -8.61 -33.28 38.50
CA PHE A 283 -7.51 -33.10 37.56
C PHE A 283 -7.56 -31.74 36.83
N TYR A 284 -8.74 -31.24 36.47
CA TYR A 284 -8.88 -30.01 35.68
C TYR A 284 -9.12 -28.75 36.55
N ARG A 285 -9.36 -28.91 37.86
CA ARG A 285 -9.65 -27.78 38.76
C ARG A 285 -8.49 -26.78 38.81
N GLY A 286 -7.24 -27.24 38.70
CA GLY A 286 -6.07 -26.37 38.63
C GLY A 286 -6.10 -25.44 37.43
N THR A 287 -6.41 -25.98 36.24
CA THR A 287 -6.54 -25.19 35.00
C THR A 287 -7.62 -24.13 35.13
N ILE A 288 -8.80 -24.48 35.66
CA ILE A 288 -9.90 -23.52 35.83
C ILE A 288 -9.56 -22.44 36.86
N ARG A 289 -8.89 -22.79 37.97
CA ARG A 289 -8.40 -21.80 38.94
C ARG A 289 -7.40 -20.82 38.33
N ASN A 290 -6.50 -21.31 37.48
CA ASN A 290 -5.55 -20.44 36.79
C ASN A 290 -6.27 -19.47 35.85
N ILE A 291 -7.27 -19.96 35.08
CA ILE A 291 -8.07 -19.09 34.21
C ILE A 291 -8.84 -18.05 35.03
N ILE A 292 -9.45 -18.44 36.16
CA ILE A 292 -10.12 -17.50 37.08
C ILE A 292 -9.14 -16.42 37.54
N ALA A 293 -7.97 -16.80 38.05
CA ALA A 293 -6.97 -15.86 38.54
C ALA A 293 -6.48 -14.91 37.44
N GLU A 294 -6.18 -15.44 36.25
CA GLU A 294 -5.78 -14.62 35.08
C GLU A 294 -6.85 -13.60 34.69
N VAL A 295 -8.13 -13.97 34.74
CA VAL A 295 -9.24 -13.06 34.44
C VAL A 295 -9.38 -12.00 35.53
N GLU A 296 -9.33 -12.37 36.81
CA GLU A 296 -9.43 -11.42 37.93
C GLU A 296 -8.27 -10.41 37.95
N ASP A 297 -7.03 -10.90 37.80
CA ASP A 297 -5.85 -10.04 37.71
C ASP A 297 -5.94 -9.10 36.49
N GLY A 298 -6.43 -9.63 35.36
CA GLY A 298 -6.64 -8.86 34.15
C GLY A 298 -7.73 -7.78 34.26
N ILE A 299 -8.80 -8.03 35.02
CA ILE A 299 -9.82 -7.01 35.33
C ILE A 299 -9.19 -5.89 36.16
N ASN A 300 -8.45 -6.22 37.21
CA ASN A 300 -7.76 -5.24 38.05
C ASN A 300 -6.77 -4.38 37.23
N GLU A 301 -6.01 -5.01 36.32
CA GLU A 301 -5.11 -4.30 35.41
C GLU A 301 -5.89 -3.36 34.46
N THR A 302 -7.03 -3.82 33.93
CA THR A 302 -7.91 -3.02 33.07
C THR A 302 -8.44 -1.77 33.80
N GLU A 303 -8.85 -1.91 35.05
CA GLU A 303 -9.30 -0.79 35.90
C GLU A 303 -8.18 0.19 36.21
N SER A 304 -6.96 -0.31 36.43
CA SER A 304 -5.77 0.53 36.62
C SER A 304 -5.47 1.35 35.36
N LEU A 305 -5.60 0.75 34.17
CA LEU A 305 -5.40 1.44 32.88
C LEU A 305 -6.46 2.50 32.62
N LEU A 306 -7.73 2.23 32.96
CA LEU A 306 -8.78 3.25 32.91
C LEU A 306 -8.45 4.42 33.85
N SER A 307 -7.97 4.13 35.06
CA SER A 307 -7.62 5.13 36.05
C SER A 307 -6.42 6.00 35.66
N SER A 308 -5.49 5.46 34.87
CA SER A 308 -4.35 6.23 34.30
C SER A 308 -4.72 7.03 33.05
N GLY A 309 -5.91 6.83 32.50
CA GLY A 309 -6.38 7.48 31.27
C GLY A 309 -5.97 6.77 29.98
N ASP A 310 -5.39 5.57 30.08
CA ASP A 310 -4.95 4.73 28.95
C ASP A 310 -6.11 3.92 28.38
N ILE A 311 -7.16 4.63 27.95
CA ILE A 311 -8.44 4.03 27.51
C ILE A 311 -8.28 3.05 26.34
N VAL A 312 -7.31 3.29 25.45
CA VAL A 312 -7.06 2.41 24.30
C VAL A 312 -6.46 1.07 24.78
N LEU A 313 -5.46 1.10 25.66
CA LEU A 313 -4.90 -0.11 26.24
C LEU A 313 -5.93 -0.85 27.10
N ALA A 314 -6.72 -0.11 27.90
CA ALA A 314 -7.81 -0.68 28.69
C ALA A 314 -8.84 -1.40 27.81
N ALA A 315 -9.28 -0.79 26.70
CA ALA A 315 -10.22 -1.41 25.75
C ALA A 315 -9.67 -2.70 25.12
N ASN A 316 -8.40 -2.70 24.72
CA ASN A 316 -7.76 -3.91 24.17
C ASN A 316 -7.61 -5.00 25.25
N LYS A 317 -7.18 -4.65 26.47
CA LYS A 317 -7.05 -5.59 27.59
C LYS A 317 -8.39 -6.19 27.97
N ALA A 318 -9.44 -5.37 28.10
CA ALA A 318 -10.80 -5.81 28.41
C ALA A 318 -11.30 -6.87 27.41
N PHE A 319 -11.02 -6.69 26.11
CA PHE A 319 -11.36 -7.69 25.10
C PHE A 319 -10.62 -9.02 25.33
N THR A 320 -9.31 -8.99 25.59
CA THR A 320 -8.53 -10.21 25.88
C THR A 320 -9.05 -10.94 27.11
N ILE A 321 -9.44 -10.21 28.14
CA ILE A 321 -9.98 -10.76 29.39
C ILE A 321 -11.37 -11.33 29.19
N LEU A 322 -12.26 -10.64 28.46
CA LEU A 322 -13.57 -11.17 28.09
C LEU A 322 -13.43 -12.51 27.35
N TYR A 323 -12.54 -12.57 26.36
CA TYR A 323 -12.27 -13.79 25.63
C TYR A 323 -11.82 -14.93 26.55
N ARG A 324 -10.85 -14.66 27.44
CA ARG A 324 -10.33 -15.65 28.38
C ARG A 324 -11.42 -16.14 29.34
N ALA A 325 -12.31 -15.26 29.77
CA ALA A 325 -13.44 -15.59 30.63
C ALA A 325 -14.49 -16.44 29.92
N ILE A 326 -14.84 -16.11 28.66
CA ILE A 326 -15.75 -16.91 27.83
C ILE A 326 -15.18 -18.30 27.59
N TYR A 327 -13.88 -18.40 27.27
CA TYR A 327 -13.19 -19.67 27.12
C TYR A 327 -13.25 -20.52 28.40
N GLY A 328 -12.89 -19.95 29.56
CA GLY A 328 -12.93 -20.66 30.83
C GLY A 328 -14.33 -21.14 31.20
N TYR A 329 -15.34 -20.30 30.97
CA TYR A 329 -16.74 -20.60 31.19
C TYR A 329 -17.20 -21.81 30.37
N TRP A 330 -16.91 -21.80 29.07
CA TRP A 330 -17.31 -22.89 28.18
C TRP A 330 -16.50 -24.16 28.40
N LEU A 331 -15.21 -24.04 28.67
CA LEU A 331 -14.37 -25.16 29.06
C LEU A 331 -14.93 -25.84 30.31
N THR A 332 -15.29 -25.06 31.32
CA THR A 332 -15.92 -25.56 32.55
C THR A 332 -17.21 -26.32 32.25
N LYS A 333 -18.11 -25.75 31.42
CA LYS A 333 -19.35 -26.42 31.00
C LYS A 333 -19.11 -27.73 30.27
N VAL A 334 -18.13 -27.77 29.36
CA VAL A 334 -17.80 -28.97 28.58
C VAL A 334 -17.15 -30.04 29.45
N LEU A 335 -16.34 -29.65 30.45
CA LEU A 335 -15.75 -30.57 31.41
C LEU A 335 -16.80 -31.22 32.34
N ILE A 336 -17.88 -30.51 32.65
CA ILE A 336 -19.03 -31.06 33.40
C ILE A 336 -19.87 -31.97 32.51
N ASN A 337 -20.17 -31.53 31.29
CA ASN A 337 -20.92 -32.32 30.32
C ASN A 337 -20.43 -32.05 28.90
N ALA A 338 -19.81 -33.07 28.30
CA ALA A 338 -19.20 -32.99 26.98
C ALA A 338 -20.19 -32.55 25.88
N SER A 339 -21.49 -32.82 26.01
CA SER A 339 -22.49 -32.44 24.99
C SER A 339 -22.70 -30.93 24.88
N ASN A 340 -22.25 -30.15 25.88
CA ASN A 340 -22.30 -28.69 25.87
C ASN A 340 -21.47 -28.07 24.74
N ILE A 341 -20.53 -28.80 24.13
CA ILE A 341 -19.80 -28.31 22.97
C ILE A 341 -20.71 -28.04 21.77
N ASN A 342 -21.79 -28.82 21.61
CA ASN A 342 -22.76 -28.61 20.54
C ASN A 342 -23.61 -27.35 20.79
N ILE A 343 -23.83 -27.00 22.05
CA ILE A 343 -24.53 -25.76 22.43
C ILE A 343 -23.63 -24.56 22.08
N LEU A 344 -22.36 -24.63 22.46
CA LEU A 344 -21.36 -23.61 22.12
C LEU A 344 -21.24 -23.41 20.60
N ALA A 345 -21.10 -24.48 19.83
CA ALA A 345 -21.00 -24.41 18.38
C ALA A 345 -22.24 -23.74 17.76
N ARG A 346 -23.44 -24.10 18.23
CA ARG A 346 -24.69 -23.48 17.79
C ARG A 346 -24.76 -21.99 18.14
N GLU A 347 -24.40 -21.62 19.37
CA GLU A 347 -24.37 -20.22 19.81
C GLU A 347 -23.38 -19.38 18.97
N ALA A 348 -22.20 -19.93 18.68
CA ALA A 348 -21.22 -19.29 17.82
C ALA A 348 -21.76 -19.08 16.39
N ASN A 349 -22.47 -20.07 15.82
CA ASN A 349 -23.07 -19.93 14.49
C ASN A 349 -24.20 -18.88 14.45
N GLU A 350 -25.14 -18.95 15.40
CA GLU A 350 -26.30 -18.05 15.46
C GLU A 350 -25.86 -16.59 15.65
N THR A 351 -24.84 -16.35 16.48
CA THR A 351 -24.29 -15.00 16.70
C THR A 351 -23.60 -14.45 15.44
N LEU A 352 -22.95 -15.31 14.65
CA LEU A 352 -22.28 -14.92 13.41
C LEU A 352 -23.28 -14.56 12.29
N ASP A 353 -24.34 -15.35 12.13
CA ASP A 353 -25.39 -15.11 11.13
C ASP A 353 -26.05 -13.73 11.31
N ASN A 354 -26.31 -13.34 12.56
CA ASN A 354 -26.87 -12.03 12.89
C ASN A 354 -25.99 -10.86 12.45
N VAL A 355 -24.66 -10.99 12.58
CA VAL A 355 -23.70 -9.94 12.19
C VAL A 355 -23.62 -9.79 10.67
N SER A 356 -23.63 -10.91 9.94
CA SER A 356 -23.56 -10.89 8.46
C SER A 356 -24.69 -10.02 7.86
N LEU A 357 -25.90 -10.14 8.42
CA LEU A 357 -27.07 -9.36 8.03
C LEU A 357 -26.88 -7.87 8.32
N ILE A 358 -26.26 -7.52 9.45
CA ILE A 358 -26.00 -6.11 9.80
C ILE A 358 -25.01 -5.49 8.82
N ILE A 359 -23.90 -6.16 8.52
CA ILE A 359 -22.88 -5.66 7.57
C ILE A 359 -23.51 -5.44 6.19
N SER A 360 -24.34 -6.38 5.73
CA SER A 360 -25.01 -6.28 4.42
C SER A 360 -25.88 -5.03 4.23
N LYS A 361 -26.44 -4.48 5.32
CA LYS A 361 -27.23 -3.24 5.29
C LYS A 361 -26.39 -2.02 4.89
N TYR A 362 -25.10 -2.04 5.20
CA TYR A 362 -24.17 -0.96 4.88
C TYR A 362 -23.50 -1.15 3.52
N THR A 363 -23.44 -2.37 3.00
CA THR A 363 -22.80 -2.66 1.70
C THR A 363 -23.74 -2.63 0.50
N THR A 364 -25.06 -2.53 0.72
CA THR A 364 -26.09 -2.48 -0.33
C THR A 364 -26.49 -1.06 -0.76
N GLY A 365 -26.00 -0.03 -0.07
CA GLY A 365 -26.26 1.38 -0.39
C GLY A 365 -25.47 1.92 -1.59
N LYS A 366 -25.93 3.03 -2.19
CA LYS A 366 -25.22 3.69 -3.31
C LYS A 366 -23.97 4.45 -2.85
N SER A 367 -23.98 4.97 -1.63
CA SER A 367 -22.86 5.73 -1.06
C SER A 367 -22.73 5.59 0.45
N ILE A 368 -21.51 5.76 0.95
CA ILE A 368 -21.15 5.66 2.37
C ILE A 368 -20.25 6.86 2.70
N GLY A 369 -20.42 7.46 3.88
CA GLY A 369 -19.49 8.47 4.40
C GLY A 369 -18.10 7.91 4.70
N LEU A 370 -17.04 8.71 4.58
CA LEU A 370 -15.66 8.37 4.92
C LEU A 370 -15.52 7.89 6.37
N SER A 371 -16.10 8.60 7.34
CA SER A 371 -16.01 8.24 8.77
C SER A 371 -16.69 6.90 9.06
N LYS A 372 -17.82 6.63 8.40
CA LYS A 372 -18.51 5.34 8.49
C LYS A 372 -17.74 4.23 7.79
N LEU A 373 -17.16 4.50 6.61
CA LEU A 373 -16.30 3.56 5.90
C LEU A 373 -15.10 3.16 6.76
N ASP A 374 -14.46 4.12 7.42
CA ASP A 374 -13.33 3.88 8.33
C ASP A 374 -13.71 2.82 9.39
N VAL A 375 -14.77 3.07 10.15
CA VAL A 375 -15.26 2.13 11.18
C VAL A 375 -15.74 0.79 10.59
N LEU A 376 -16.36 0.80 9.41
CA LEU A 376 -16.81 -0.43 8.73
C LEU A 376 -15.65 -1.34 8.32
N ILE A 377 -14.48 -0.79 7.98
CA ILE A 377 -13.28 -1.60 7.68
C ILE A 377 -12.83 -2.38 8.94
N ALA A 378 -12.88 -1.76 10.13
CA ALA A 378 -12.58 -2.43 11.39
C ALA A 378 -13.62 -3.48 11.79
N ILE A 379 -14.91 -3.24 11.49
CA ILE A 379 -15.99 -4.23 11.66
C ILE A 379 -15.78 -5.42 10.72
N ALA A 380 -15.47 -5.15 9.46
CA ALA A 380 -15.21 -6.17 8.43
C ALA A 380 -14.08 -7.11 8.83
N SER A 381 -12.94 -6.58 9.27
CA SER A 381 -11.80 -7.39 9.74
C SER A 381 -12.15 -8.25 10.96
N ARG A 382 -12.97 -7.75 11.89
CA ARG A 382 -13.41 -8.54 13.05
C ARG A 382 -14.39 -9.64 12.66
N TYR A 383 -15.24 -9.38 11.67
CA TYR A 383 -16.20 -10.35 11.16
C TYR A 383 -15.47 -11.54 10.52
N THR A 384 -14.49 -11.28 9.68
CA THR A 384 -13.70 -12.33 9.03
C THR A 384 -12.87 -13.14 10.01
N ASP A 385 -12.32 -12.51 11.06
CA ASP A 385 -11.71 -13.24 12.17
C ASP A 385 -12.73 -14.16 12.86
N ALA A 386 -13.94 -13.68 13.16
CA ALA A 386 -14.98 -14.50 13.77
C ALA A 386 -15.35 -15.71 12.91
N VAL A 387 -15.45 -15.52 11.58
CA VAL A 387 -15.70 -16.60 10.59
C VAL A 387 -14.55 -17.60 10.57
N LEU A 388 -13.29 -17.13 10.57
CA LEU A 388 -12.10 -17.98 10.57
C LEU A 388 -12.10 -18.91 11.78
N TYR A 389 -12.20 -18.33 12.98
CA TYR A 389 -12.18 -19.12 14.20
C TYR A 389 -13.41 -20.04 14.30
N TYR A 390 -14.57 -19.65 13.78
CA TYR A 390 -15.72 -20.55 13.74
C TYR A 390 -15.41 -21.80 12.92
N ASN A 391 -14.84 -21.62 11.72
CA ASN A 391 -14.48 -22.72 10.84
C ASN A 391 -13.37 -23.59 11.44
N ASN A 392 -12.37 -22.99 12.09
CA ASN A 392 -11.32 -23.73 12.81
C ASN A 392 -11.93 -24.58 13.94
N GLY A 393 -12.91 -24.04 14.69
CA GLY A 393 -13.63 -24.78 15.72
C GLY A 393 -14.42 -25.96 15.16
N VAL A 394 -15.07 -25.80 14.00
CA VAL A 394 -15.75 -26.91 13.30
C VAL A 394 -14.75 -27.98 12.85
N GLU A 395 -13.58 -27.57 12.33
CA GLU A 395 -12.53 -28.50 11.92
C GLU A 395 -11.94 -29.25 13.13
N ALA A 396 -11.67 -28.55 14.23
CA ALA A 396 -11.20 -29.14 15.48
C ALA A 396 -12.19 -30.16 16.03
N LEU A 397 -13.48 -29.85 16.02
CA LEU A 397 -14.54 -30.81 16.37
C LEU A 397 -14.52 -32.05 15.49
N SER A 398 -14.33 -31.89 14.17
CA SER A 398 -14.25 -33.03 13.25
C SER A 398 -13.06 -33.95 13.53
N LYS A 399 -11.98 -33.38 14.09
CA LYS A 399 -10.77 -34.10 14.53
C LYS A 399 -10.84 -34.59 15.98
N ASN A 400 -11.99 -34.39 16.65
CA ASN A 400 -12.20 -34.70 18.07
C ASN A 400 -11.24 -33.95 19.03
N ASP A 401 -10.74 -32.79 18.60
CA ASP A 401 -9.99 -31.87 19.45
C ASP A 401 -10.96 -30.89 20.13
N ILE A 402 -11.54 -31.34 21.24
CA ILE A 402 -12.54 -30.57 21.99
C ILE A 402 -11.92 -29.30 22.60
N GLY A 403 -10.64 -29.33 22.98
CA GLY A 403 -9.97 -28.19 23.59
C GLY A 403 -9.82 -27.04 22.60
N ALA A 404 -9.31 -27.34 21.40
CA ALA A 404 -9.20 -26.37 20.31
C ALA A 404 -10.59 -25.87 19.85
N ALA A 405 -11.59 -26.77 19.75
CA ALA A 405 -12.95 -26.36 19.40
C ALA A 405 -13.55 -25.37 20.41
N VAL A 406 -13.41 -25.63 21.72
CA VAL A 406 -13.89 -24.69 22.76
C VAL A 406 -13.19 -23.35 22.65
N ASN A 407 -11.87 -23.35 22.44
CA ASN A 407 -11.07 -22.14 22.25
C ASN A 407 -11.60 -21.29 21.10
N ASP A 408 -11.76 -21.93 19.94
CA ASP A 408 -12.07 -21.21 18.70
C ASP A 408 -13.51 -20.69 18.67
N PHE A 409 -14.49 -21.48 19.11
CA PHE A 409 -15.87 -20.96 19.24
C PHE A 409 -15.99 -19.85 20.28
N SER A 410 -15.22 -19.93 21.38
CA SER A 410 -15.18 -18.85 22.39
C SER A 410 -14.59 -17.57 21.80
N TYR A 411 -13.56 -17.69 20.97
CA TYR A 411 -13.00 -16.56 20.24
C TYR A 411 -14.00 -15.96 19.24
N THR A 412 -14.73 -16.79 18.49
CA THR A 412 -15.82 -16.34 17.60
C THR A 412 -16.84 -15.49 18.35
N ILE A 413 -17.38 -15.98 19.47
CA ILE A 413 -18.36 -15.25 20.28
C ILE A 413 -17.78 -13.92 20.77
N SER A 414 -16.53 -13.92 21.23
CA SER A 414 -15.84 -12.73 21.70
C SER A 414 -15.66 -11.69 20.59
N ARG A 415 -15.27 -12.12 19.38
CA ARG A 415 -15.17 -11.25 18.20
C ARG A 415 -16.52 -10.70 17.78
N VAL A 416 -17.59 -11.48 17.83
CA VAL A 416 -18.96 -10.99 17.58
C VAL A 416 -19.35 -9.91 18.59
N LYS A 417 -19.03 -10.07 19.88
CA LYS A 417 -19.23 -9.02 20.89
C LYS A 417 -18.42 -7.75 20.57
N SER A 418 -17.17 -7.91 20.12
CA SER A 418 -16.38 -6.78 19.60
C SER A 418 -17.08 -6.06 18.46
N ILE A 419 -17.65 -6.78 17.50
CA ILE A 419 -18.38 -6.15 16.39
C ILE A 419 -19.55 -5.30 16.89
N HIS A 420 -20.30 -5.77 17.89
CA HIS A 420 -21.40 -4.99 18.49
C HIS A 420 -20.92 -3.69 19.13
N GLY A 421 -19.78 -3.70 19.84
CA GLY A 421 -19.16 -2.47 20.35
C GLY A 421 -18.81 -1.49 19.23
N TRP A 422 -18.22 -1.98 18.14
CA TRP A 422 -17.88 -1.16 16.98
C TRP A 422 -19.11 -0.67 16.20
N LEU A 423 -20.22 -1.40 16.23
CA LEU A 423 -21.50 -0.94 15.67
C LEU A 423 -22.07 0.24 16.46
N LYS A 424 -21.89 0.28 17.79
CA LYS A 424 -22.25 1.47 18.60
C LYS A 424 -21.46 2.69 18.12
N ILE A 425 -20.15 2.54 17.88
CA ILE A 425 -19.28 3.60 17.34
C ILE A 425 -19.78 4.04 15.95
N LEU A 426 -20.10 3.09 15.07
CA LEU A 426 -20.57 3.36 13.71
C LEU A 426 -21.84 4.22 13.69
N GLN A 427 -22.76 3.98 14.64
CA GLN A 427 -24.02 4.74 14.75
C GLN A 427 -23.82 6.21 15.14
N HIS A 428 -22.71 6.54 15.80
CA HIS A 428 -22.36 7.90 16.21
C HIS A 428 -21.48 8.63 15.16
N CYS A 429 -21.01 7.93 14.14
CA CYS A 429 -20.24 8.54 13.06
C CYS A 429 -21.09 9.52 12.25
N ILE A 430 -20.55 10.71 12.02
CA ILE A 430 -21.20 11.77 11.24
C ILE A 430 -21.31 11.33 9.79
N ASP A 431 -22.45 11.62 9.15
CA ASP A 431 -22.58 11.51 7.69
C ASP A 431 -21.79 12.64 7.02
N ASP A 432 -20.62 12.29 6.50
CA ASP A 432 -19.71 13.18 5.79
C ASP A 432 -19.77 12.95 4.27
N SER A 433 -18.67 13.23 3.55
CA SER A 433 -18.61 13.12 2.09
C SER A 433 -19.01 11.72 1.60
N ASN A 434 -20.05 11.66 0.77
CA ASN A 434 -20.57 10.41 0.22
C ASN A 434 -19.65 9.83 -0.86
N ILE A 435 -19.06 8.66 -0.59
CA ILE A 435 -18.25 7.89 -1.54
C ILE A 435 -19.10 6.79 -2.15
N THR A 436 -19.01 6.59 -3.47
CA THR A 436 -19.73 5.51 -4.14
C THR A 436 -19.10 4.14 -3.91
N MET A 437 -19.92 3.09 -3.88
CA MET A 437 -19.41 1.71 -3.79
C MET A 437 -18.48 1.34 -4.95
N ASP A 438 -18.69 1.88 -6.15
CA ASP A 438 -17.79 1.69 -7.30
C ASP A 438 -16.39 2.27 -7.06
N ARG A 439 -16.31 3.41 -6.34
CA ARG A 439 -15.03 4.01 -5.97
C ARG A 439 -14.32 3.14 -4.94
N ILE A 440 -15.02 2.70 -3.90
CA ILE A 440 -14.47 1.81 -2.88
C ILE A 440 -13.97 0.53 -3.54
N TYR A 441 -14.77 -0.09 -4.41
CA TYR A 441 -14.39 -1.30 -5.17
C TYR A 441 -13.11 -1.10 -6.00
N SER A 442 -13.01 0.03 -6.70
CA SER A 442 -11.82 0.36 -7.49
C SER A 442 -10.57 0.53 -6.62
N VAL A 443 -10.72 1.14 -5.44
CA VAL A 443 -9.63 1.28 -4.46
C VAL A 443 -9.26 -0.09 -3.88
N THR A 444 -10.24 -0.91 -3.50
CA THR A 444 -10.01 -2.27 -2.99
C THR A 444 -9.23 -3.12 -3.98
N LEU A 445 -9.60 -3.13 -5.27
CA LEU A 445 -8.85 -3.86 -6.30
C LEU A 445 -7.42 -3.33 -6.47
N PHE A 446 -7.25 -2.02 -6.38
CA PHE A 446 -5.93 -1.42 -6.44
C PHE A 446 -5.05 -1.87 -5.29
N ILE A 447 -5.54 -1.78 -4.04
CA ILE A 447 -4.76 -2.16 -2.85
C ILE A 447 -4.55 -3.68 -2.79
N TYR A 448 -5.53 -4.49 -3.23
CA TYR A 448 -5.37 -5.95 -3.35
C TYR A 448 -4.17 -6.30 -4.22
N GLY A 449 -4.10 -5.73 -5.43
CA GLY A 449 -2.97 -5.96 -6.34
C GLY A 449 -1.65 -5.51 -5.74
N LEU A 450 -1.61 -4.37 -5.01
CA LEU A 450 -0.39 -3.97 -4.31
C LEU A 450 0.03 -4.97 -3.24
N THR A 451 -0.92 -5.45 -2.46
CA THR A 451 -0.70 -6.36 -1.33
C THR A 451 -0.21 -7.72 -1.82
N GLU A 452 -0.78 -8.25 -2.89
CA GLU A 452 -0.34 -9.49 -3.53
C GLU A 452 1.15 -9.46 -3.89
N ASN A 453 1.62 -8.34 -4.47
CA ASN A 453 3.02 -8.17 -4.83
C ASN A 453 3.94 -8.13 -3.60
N ILE A 454 3.50 -7.47 -2.53
CA ILE A 454 4.30 -7.35 -1.30
C ILE A 454 4.35 -8.68 -0.55
N VAL A 455 3.24 -9.40 -0.45
CA VAL A 455 3.17 -10.74 0.14
C VAL A 455 4.04 -11.72 -0.66
N SER A 456 3.94 -11.72 -1.99
CA SER A 456 4.78 -12.55 -2.86
C SER A 456 6.27 -12.27 -2.67
N TYR A 457 6.65 -10.98 -2.58
CA TYR A 457 8.02 -10.59 -2.31
C TYR A 457 8.50 -11.03 -0.92
N ALA A 458 7.70 -10.79 0.12
CA ALA A 458 8.01 -11.22 1.48
C ALA A 458 8.17 -12.75 1.56
N TYR A 459 7.32 -13.50 0.86
CA TYR A 459 7.43 -14.96 0.76
C TYR A 459 8.72 -15.40 0.06
N SER A 460 9.07 -14.80 -1.08
CA SER A 460 10.33 -15.10 -1.77
C SER A 460 11.55 -14.86 -0.86
N LEU A 461 11.56 -13.74 -0.14
CA LEU A 461 12.60 -13.43 0.84
C LEU A 461 12.67 -14.44 1.99
N SER A 462 11.52 -14.90 2.48
CA SER A 462 11.48 -15.88 3.57
C SER A 462 12.06 -17.23 3.15
N GLN A 463 11.87 -17.62 1.89
CA GLN A 463 12.51 -18.80 1.31
C GLN A 463 14.04 -18.63 1.21
N ASP A 464 14.51 -17.45 0.79
CA ASP A 464 15.95 -17.15 0.69
C ASP A 464 16.66 -17.19 2.05
N ILE A 465 16.01 -16.66 3.10
CA ILE A 465 16.55 -16.64 4.47
C ILE A 465 16.39 -18.00 5.17
N GLY A 466 15.48 -18.85 4.68
CA GLY A 466 15.15 -20.14 5.29
C GLY A 466 14.35 -20.02 6.59
N SER A 467 13.67 -18.89 6.79
CA SER A 467 12.81 -18.63 7.95
C SER A 467 11.57 -17.84 7.54
N THR A 468 10.40 -18.30 7.96
CA THR A 468 9.13 -17.58 7.76
C THR A 468 8.75 -16.86 9.06
N PRO A 469 8.77 -15.52 9.10
CA PRO A 469 8.29 -14.76 10.25
C PRO A 469 6.80 -15.00 10.47
N SER A 470 6.34 -14.99 11.72
CA SER A 470 4.91 -15.12 12.05
C SER A 470 4.04 -14.06 11.38
N GLU A 471 4.55 -12.84 11.21
CA GLU A 471 3.82 -11.78 10.51
C GLU A 471 3.59 -12.12 9.04
N LEU A 472 4.47 -12.89 8.40
CA LEU A 472 4.25 -13.31 7.02
C LEU A 472 3.13 -14.34 6.92
N ASP A 473 3.05 -15.28 7.87
CA ASP A 473 1.96 -16.25 7.93
C ASP A 473 0.62 -15.55 8.14
N GLU A 474 0.56 -14.55 9.03
CA GLU A 474 -0.63 -13.71 9.21
C GLU A 474 -1.01 -12.98 7.91
N ALA A 475 -0.02 -12.41 7.21
CA ALA A 475 -0.25 -11.70 5.96
C ALA A 475 -0.83 -12.62 4.87
N ILE A 476 -0.31 -13.84 4.73
CA ILE A 476 -0.79 -14.85 3.78
C ILE A 476 -2.22 -15.26 4.13
N GLN A 477 -2.51 -15.54 5.40
CA GLN A 477 -3.85 -15.90 5.83
C GLN A 477 -4.87 -14.80 5.55
N HIS A 478 -4.51 -13.53 5.81
CA HIS A 478 -5.37 -12.40 5.47
C HIS A 478 -5.57 -12.28 3.95
N MET A 479 -4.52 -12.50 3.17
CA MET A 479 -4.59 -12.47 1.71
C MET A 479 -5.51 -13.57 1.15
N ASP A 480 -5.41 -14.78 1.66
CA ASP A 480 -6.26 -15.91 1.29
C ASP A 480 -7.73 -15.60 1.60
N ARG A 481 -8.02 -15.02 2.76
CA ARG A 481 -9.39 -14.59 3.12
C ARG A 481 -9.89 -13.48 2.20
N ALA A 482 -9.06 -12.48 1.88
CA ALA A 482 -9.43 -11.42 0.95
C ALA A 482 -9.83 -11.97 -0.43
N SER A 483 -9.13 -13.00 -0.91
CA SER A 483 -9.36 -13.60 -2.23
C SER A 483 -10.77 -14.20 -2.40
N VAL A 484 -11.43 -14.59 -1.30
CA VAL A 484 -12.81 -15.12 -1.31
C VAL A 484 -13.83 -14.04 -1.66
N PHE A 485 -13.58 -12.80 -1.22
CA PHE A 485 -14.50 -11.68 -1.35
C PHE A 485 -14.15 -10.74 -2.52
N ILE A 486 -12.92 -10.80 -3.03
CA ILE A 486 -12.48 -9.94 -4.13
C ILE A 486 -13.31 -10.18 -5.39
N GLY A 487 -13.58 -9.12 -6.14
CA GLY A 487 -14.45 -9.17 -7.33
C GLY A 487 -15.95 -9.08 -7.06
N ARG A 488 -16.39 -9.20 -5.79
CA ARG A 488 -17.80 -9.10 -5.39
C ARG A 488 -18.09 -7.72 -4.81
N LYS A 489 -18.80 -6.88 -5.57
CA LYS A 489 -19.07 -5.48 -5.18
C LYS A 489 -19.73 -5.33 -3.80
N ASN A 490 -20.65 -6.22 -3.44
CA ASN A 490 -21.37 -6.16 -2.16
C ASN A 490 -20.53 -6.64 -0.95
N GLU A 491 -19.38 -7.26 -1.18
CA GLU A 491 -18.47 -7.77 -0.13
C GLU A 491 -17.13 -7.03 -0.15
N THR A 492 -17.06 -5.93 -0.89
CA THR A 492 -15.85 -5.13 -1.11
C THR A 492 -15.25 -4.59 0.18
N ILE A 493 -16.08 -4.19 1.14
CA ILE A 493 -15.60 -3.69 2.44
C ILE A 493 -14.99 -4.83 3.27
N ILE A 494 -15.55 -6.04 3.15
CA ILE A 494 -15.02 -7.25 3.79
C ILE A 494 -13.63 -7.56 3.21
N ALA A 495 -13.52 -7.59 1.88
CA ALA A 495 -12.23 -7.74 1.21
C ALA A 495 -11.23 -6.67 1.64
N LEU A 496 -11.67 -5.40 1.71
CA LEU A 496 -10.81 -4.28 2.10
C LEU A 496 -10.28 -4.41 3.54
N GLY A 497 -11.11 -4.87 4.48
CA GLY A 497 -10.67 -5.14 5.86
C GLY A 497 -9.55 -6.17 5.94
N GLU A 498 -9.63 -7.23 5.15
CA GLU A 498 -8.59 -8.26 5.06
C GLU A 498 -7.31 -7.74 4.38
N ILE A 499 -7.46 -7.04 3.26
CA ILE A 499 -6.33 -6.49 2.48
C ILE A 499 -5.48 -5.53 3.30
N VAL A 500 -6.11 -4.66 4.11
CA VAL A 500 -5.39 -3.68 4.94
C VAL A 500 -4.51 -4.38 5.97
N ASN A 501 -4.99 -5.47 6.58
CA ASN A 501 -4.20 -6.27 7.51
C ASN A 501 -3.10 -7.04 6.78
N ALA A 502 -3.41 -7.72 5.67
CA ALA A 502 -2.42 -8.43 4.86
C ALA A 502 -1.25 -7.51 4.44
N LEU A 503 -1.57 -6.27 4.05
CA LEU A 503 -0.57 -5.29 3.68
C LEU A 503 0.28 -4.86 4.88
N ALA A 504 -0.32 -4.62 6.04
CA ALA A 504 0.43 -4.21 7.23
C ALA A 504 1.38 -5.30 7.71
N TYR A 505 0.88 -6.53 7.84
CA TYR A 505 1.65 -7.68 8.29
C TYR A 505 2.75 -8.07 7.30
N SER A 506 2.52 -7.94 5.99
CA SER A 506 3.57 -8.22 4.99
C SER A 506 4.69 -7.18 5.01
N ILE A 507 4.40 -5.89 5.24
CA ILE A 507 5.44 -4.87 5.41
C ILE A 507 6.20 -5.11 6.74
N ALA A 508 5.48 -5.44 7.82
CA ALA A 508 6.10 -5.73 9.11
C ALA A 508 7.01 -6.97 9.07
N SER A 509 6.60 -8.03 8.37
CA SER A 509 7.40 -9.26 8.22
C SER A 509 8.71 -8.99 7.48
N ILE A 510 8.68 -8.14 6.45
CA ILE A 510 9.87 -7.68 5.74
C ILE A 510 10.80 -6.92 6.70
N HIS A 511 10.28 -6.01 7.53
CA HIS A 511 11.11 -5.33 8.53
C HIS A 511 11.72 -6.30 9.56
N ASN A 512 10.96 -7.32 9.99
CA ASN A 512 11.42 -8.35 10.91
C ASN A 512 12.60 -9.16 10.31
N MET A 513 12.50 -9.57 9.04
CA MET A 513 13.55 -10.34 8.35
C MET A 513 14.90 -9.62 8.21
N PHE A 514 14.90 -8.28 8.16
CA PHE A 514 16.12 -7.50 7.94
C PHE A 514 16.63 -6.76 9.18
N THR A 515 15.94 -6.88 10.32
CA THR A 515 16.30 -6.16 11.55
C THR A 515 16.52 -7.15 12.69
N ASN A 516 17.77 -7.32 13.11
CA ASN A 516 18.15 -8.38 14.04
C ASN A 516 18.46 -7.88 15.46
N ASP A 517 18.25 -6.60 15.75
CA ASP A 517 18.52 -6.01 17.07
C ASP A 517 17.46 -5.00 17.51
N GLN A 518 17.19 -4.99 18.82
CA GLN A 518 16.17 -4.18 19.46
C GLN A 518 16.38 -2.67 19.29
N GLN A 519 17.65 -2.22 19.25
CA GLN A 519 17.96 -0.79 19.11
C GLN A 519 17.56 -0.29 17.73
N THR A 520 17.87 -1.06 16.68
CA THR A 520 17.47 -0.74 15.31
C THR A 520 15.95 -0.76 15.16
N LEU A 521 15.25 -1.73 15.77
CA LEU A 521 13.78 -1.77 15.78
C LEU A 521 13.17 -0.54 16.46
N ASN A 522 13.71 -0.10 17.60
CA ASN A 522 13.22 1.10 18.29
C ASN A 522 13.39 2.37 17.45
N MET A 523 14.54 2.52 16.79
CA MET A 523 14.77 3.67 15.90
C MET A 523 13.86 3.61 14.67
N LEU A 524 13.65 2.42 14.10
CA LEU A 524 12.77 2.21 12.97
C LEU A 524 11.32 2.54 13.33
N ALA A 525 10.83 2.06 14.48
CA ALA A 525 9.50 2.38 15.02
C ALA A 525 9.30 3.90 15.12
N THR A 526 10.28 4.62 15.68
CA THR A 526 10.23 6.09 15.81
C THR A 526 10.17 6.78 14.44
N LYS A 527 10.96 6.31 13.47
CA LYS A 527 10.97 6.86 12.11
C LYS A 527 9.66 6.59 11.37
N ILE A 528 9.16 5.36 11.40
CA ILE A 528 7.87 4.99 10.80
C ILE A 528 6.75 5.83 11.42
N ARG A 529 6.67 5.89 12.76
CA ARG A 529 5.70 6.73 13.47
C ARG A 529 5.74 8.19 12.99
N SER A 530 6.94 8.76 12.84
CA SER A 530 7.07 10.14 12.35
C SER A 530 6.51 10.33 10.94
N GLU A 531 6.67 9.32 10.08
CA GLU A 531 6.14 9.34 8.72
C GLU A 531 4.61 9.23 8.71
N VAL A 532 4.06 8.34 9.55
CA VAL A 532 2.61 8.18 9.75
C VAL A 532 1.96 9.45 10.26
N MET A 533 2.59 10.12 11.23
CA MET A 533 2.06 11.38 11.81
C MET A 533 1.87 12.47 10.76
N VAL A 534 2.73 12.52 9.75
CA VAL A 534 2.59 13.46 8.65
C VAL A 534 1.38 13.13 7.79
N SER A 535 1.24 11.87 7.35
CA SER A 535 0.10 11.42 6.55
C SER A 535 -1.22 11.61 7.30
N LEU A 536 -1.23 11.28 8.59
CA LEU A 536 -2.37 11.47 9.48
C LEU A 536 -2.74 12.95 9.61
N SER A 537 -1.77 13.85 9.82
CA SER A 537 -2.05 15.28 9.97
C SER A 537 -2.76 15.85 8.74
N ARG A 538 -2.33 15.49 7.52
CA ARG A 538 -2.99 15.92 6.28
C ARG A 538 -4.42 15.41 6.16
N LEU A 539 -4.67 14.19 6.64
CA LEU A 539 -6.00 13.59 6.63
C LEU A 539 -6.91 14.34 7.62
N LEU A 540 -6.44 14.56 8.86
CA LEU A 540 -7.22 15.19 9.92
C LEU A 540 -7.47 16.68 9.70
N GLU A 541 -6.54 17.41 9.08
CA GLU A 541 -6.76 18.80 8.64
C GLU A 541 -8.00 18.93 7.74
N LYS A 542 -8.29 17.88 6.95
CA LYS A 542 -9.41 17.87 6.00
C LYS A 542 -10.65 17.17 6.55
N ASN A 543 -10.47 16.16 7.39
CA ASN A 543 -11.56 15.44 8.03
C ASN A 543 -11.15 14.99 9.45
N PRO A 544 -11.43 15.80 10.48
CA PRO A 544 -11.06 15.46 11.85
C PRO A 544 -11.92 14.33 12.45
N ALA A 545 -12.98 13.89 11.76
CA ALA A 545 -13.87 12.82 12.23
C ALA A 545 -13.34 11.40 11.96
N ILE A 546 -12.21 11.25 11.24
CA ILE A 546 -11.59 9.94 10.99
C ILE A 546 -10.96 9.39 12.27
N LEU A 547 -11.26 8.14 12.63
CA LEU A 547 -10.95 7.59 13.97
C LEU A 547 -9.85 6.54 13.97
N LEU A 548 -9.90 5.55 13.07
CA LEU A 548 -9.02 4.38 13.15
C LEU A 548 -7.53 4.71 13.05
N PRO A 549 -7.07 5.54 12.08
CA PRO A 549 -5.69 5.97 12.06
C PRO A 549 -5.23 6.62 13.37
N GLN A 550 -6.08 7.43 14.01
CA GLN A 550 -5.77 8.06 15.30
C GLN A 550 -5.68 7.02 16.41
N TYR A 551 -6.67 6.13 16.48
CA TYR A 551 -6.72 5.02 17.44
C TYR A 551 -5.47 4.14 17.34
N TYR A 552 -5.07 3.75 16.13
CA TYR A 552 -3.89 2.92 15.93
C TYR A 552 -2.59 3.64 16.27
N VAL A 553 -2.44 4.94 15.97
CA VAL A 553 -1.24 5.66 16.44
C VAL A 553 -1.16 5.67 17.96
N LEU A 554 -2.26 5.95 18.66
CA LEU A 554 -2.29 5.94 20.12
C LEU A 554 -1.99 4.55 20.68
N TYR A 555 -2.59 3.51 20.11
CA TYR A 555 -2.31 2.13 20.51
C TYR A 555 -0.85 1.74 20.25
N GLY A 556 -0.29 2.16 19.11
CA GLY A 556 1.12 1.91 18.77
C GLY A 556 2.08 2.59 19.74
N ASP A 557 1.75 3.80 20.22
CA ASP A 557 2.53 4.53 21.23
C ASP A 557 2.56 3.80 22.58
N GLU A 558 1.42 3.26 23.00
CA GLU A 558 1.31 2.45 24.22
C GLU A 558 2.14 1.16 24.09
N VAL A 559 1.96 0.41 22.99
CA VAL A 559 2.70 -0.84 22.72
C VAL A 559 4.21 -0.60 22.59
N TYR A 560 4.61 0.53 22.01
CA TYR A 560 6.01 0.95 21.99
C TYR A 560 6.55 1.19 23.40
N GLY A 561 5.77 1.85 24.27
CA GLY A 561 6.09 2.08 25.68
C GLY A 561 6.28 0.79 26.50
N LEU A 562 5.60 -0.30 26.12
CA LEU A 562 5.76 -1.62 26.72
C LEU A 562 7.03 -2.37 26.26
N GLY A 563 7.83 -1.79 25.36
CA GLY A 563 9.06 -2.39 24.87
C GLY A 563 8.88 -3.38 23.72
N GLU A 564 7.75 -3.29 22.99
CA GLU A 564 7.42 -4.17 21.86
C GLU A 564 7.48 -3.43 20.50
N PRO A 565 8.66 -2.99 20.05
CA PRO A 565 8.78 -2.10 18.89
C PRO A 565 8.31 -2.72 17.58
N LEU A 566 8.46 -4.04 17.38
CA LEU A 566 7.98 -4.69 16.16
C LEU A 566 6.44 -4.67 16.08
N LYS A 567 5.75 -4.95 17.20
CA LYS A 567 4.29 -4.83 17.24
C LYS A 567 3.85 -3.38 17.05
N ALA A 568 4.55 -2.43 17.65
CA ALA A 568 4.31 -1.01 17.43
C ALA A 568 4.48 -0.61 15.96
N ILE A 569 5.53 -1.10 15.28
CA ILE A 569 5.73 -0.90 13.83
C ILE A 569 4.52 -1.39 13.04
N THR A 570 4.04 -2.61 13.28
CA THR A 570 2.85 -3.16 12.60
C THR A 570 1.63 -2.27 12.81
N ILE A 571 1.40 -1.80 14.03
CA ILE A 571 0.27 -0.93 14.38
C ILE A 571 0.40 0.45 13.71
N TYR A 572 1.60 1.04 13.67
CA TYR A 572 1.82 2.29 12.94
C TYR A 572 1.57 2.12 11.44
N ILE A 573 2.03 1.01 10.84
CA ILE A 573 1.78 0.71 9.45
C ILE A 573 0.26 0.57 9.19
N LEU A 574 -0.49 -0.11 10.07
CA LEU A 574 -1.95 -0.16 10.01
C LEU A 574 -2.56 1.24 10.01
N ALA A 575 -2.14 2.11 10.93
CA ALA A 575 -2.62 3.49 10.98
C ALA A 575 -2.41 4.22 9.65
N SER A 576 -1.22 4.07 9.05
CA SER A 576 -0.89 4.70 7.78
C SER A 576 -1.69 4.14 6.62
N ILE A 577 -1.89 2.82 6.55
CA ILE A 577 -2.66 2.19 5.47
C ILE A 577 -4.13 2.64 5.56
N HIS A 578 -4.72 2.63 6.75
CA HIS A 578 -6.08 3.14 6.96
C HIS A 578 -6.20 4.59 6.49
N ALA A 579 -5.26 5.46 6.88
CA ALA A 579 -5.27 6.85 6.44
C ALA A 579 -5.26 6.96 4.90
N LYS A 580 -4.41 6.18 4.23
CA LYS A 580 -4.28 6.20 2.76
C LYS A 580 -5.50 5.61 2.05
N VAL A 581 -6.09 4.54 2.58
CA VAL A 581 -7.34 3.96 2.05
C VAL A 581 -8.44 5.04 2.01
N ILE A 582 -8.60 5.77 3.11
CA ILE A 582 -9.61 6.85 3.21
C ILE A 582 -9.29 7.98 2.23
N GLU A 583 -8.03 8.41 2.10
CA GLU A 583 -7.62 9.42 1.12
C GLU A 583 -7.87 8.97 -0.33
N TYR A 584 -7.55 7.72 -0.66
CA TYR A 584 -7.80 7.13 -1.98
C TYR A 584 -9.30 7.07 -2.27
N CYS A 585 -10.12 6.65 -1.31
CA CYS A 585 -11.58 6.59 -1.47
C CYS A 585 -12.20 7.98 -1.70
N ARG A 586 -11.68 9.03 -1.06
CA ARG A 586 -12.12 10.43 -1.28
C ARG A 586 -11.84 10.94 -2.70
N GLY A 587 -10.94 10.32 -3.46
CA GLY A 587 -10.59 10.75 -4.81
C GLY A 587 -9.67 11.98 -4.85
N SER A 588 -9.10 12.37 -3.72
CA SER A 588 -8.11 13.45 -3.60
C SER A 588 -6.84 12.91 -2.96
N ILE A 589 -5.83 12.60 -3.79
CA ILE A 589 -4.43 12.48 -3.36
C ILE A 589 -3.79 13.86 -3.14
N THR A 590 -4.59 14.93 -3.27
CA THR A 590 -4.10 16.29 -3.03
C THR A 590 -3.79 16.49 -1.55
N GLY A 591 -2.60 16.99 -1.27
CA GLY A 591 -2.21 17.61 -0.01
C GLY A 591 -1.43 18.85 -0.38
N GLY A 592 -1.72 20.02 0.21
CA GLY A 592 -0.92 21.20 -0.08
C GLY A 592 0.52 20.96 0.38
N VAL A 593 1.48 20.87 -0.55
CA VAL A 593 2.91 20.79 -0.21
C VAL A 593 3.46 22.20 -0.09
N ILE A 594 4.16 22.48 1.01
CA ILE A 594 5.01 23.66 1.12
C ILE A 594 6.46 23.19 0.88
N VAL A 595 6.96 23.36 -0.34
CA VAL A 595 8.38 23.14 -0.63
C VAL A 595 9.17 24.28 0.02
N ILE A 596 9.96 23.99 1.05
CA ILE A 596 10.81 24.99 1.71
C ILE A 596 12.20 24.99 1.03
N LYS A 597 12.70 26.22 0.74
CA LYS A 597 13.90 26.54 -0.05
C LYS A 597 15.15 25.72 0.24
N GLN A 598 15.99 25.63 -0.81
CA GLN A 598 17.35 25.07 -0.85
C GLN A 598 18.17 25.34 0.42
N ARG A 599 18.81 24.28 0.93
CA ARG A 599 19.93 24.44 1.87
C ARG A 599 21.13 24.97 1.09
N THR A 600 21.56 26.21 1.35
CA THR A 600 22.90 26.67 0.96
C THR A 600 23.90 25.91 1.83
N GLN A 601 24.29 24.71 1.42
CA GLN A 601 25.47 24.08 2.02
C GLN A 601 26.69 24.80 1.46
N THR A 602 27.31 25.61 2.30
CA THR A 602 28.64 26.18 2.07
C THR A 602 29.63 25.04 1.94
N ILE A 603 29.88 24.60 0.71
CA ILE A 603 31.08 23.83 0.40
C ILE A 603 32.18 24.87 0.25
N THR A 604 33.07 24.95 1.23
CA THR A 604 34.29 25.76 1.15
C THR A 604 35.08 25.33 -0.08
N PRO A 605 35.30 26.20 -1.08
CA PRO A 605 36.11 25.86 -2.24
C PRO A 605 37.60 25.96 -1.88
N THR A 606 38.39 24.96 -2.27
CA THR A 606 39.86 25.00 -2.31
C THR A 606 40.27 24.62 -3.74
N PRO A 607 41.31 25.24 -4.35
CA PRO A 607 41.22 25.77 -5.70
C PRO A 607 41.50 24.77 -6.83
N THR A 608 40.78 25.02 -7.92
CA THR A 608 41.19 24.99 -9.33
C THR A 608 42.01 23.80 -9.84
N GLY A 609 41.29 22.88 -10.48
CA GLY A 609 41.81 22.03 -11.56
C GLY A 609 40.85 22.10 -12.73
N THR A 610 41.30 22.70 -13.83
CA THR A 610 40.62 22.84 -15.12
C THR A 610 40.08 21.50 -15.62
N THR A 611 38.87 21.46 -16.22
CA THR A 611 38.59 21.03 -17.61
C THR A 611 37.09 20.70 -17.82
N THR A 612 36.56 21.20 -18.94
CA THR A 612 35.38 20.78 -19.74
C THR A 612 33.96 20.88 -19.15
N THR A 613 33.32 22.00 -19.48
CA THR A 613 31.88 22.20 -19.66
C THR A 613 31.30 21.20 -20.66
N SER A 614 30.37 20.35 -20.21
CA SER A 614 29.44 19.64 -21.10
C SER A 614 28.17 20.49 -21.25
N THR A 615 27.91 20.88 -22.49
CA THR A 615 26.78 21.68 -22.96
C THR A 615 25.44 21.02 -22.62
N THR A 616 24.62 21.70 -21.80
CA THR A 616 23.19 21.44 -21.66
C THR A 616 22.49 21.93 -22.92
N SER A 617 21.87 21.04 -23.69
CA SER A 617 20.92 21.44 -24.73
C SER A 617 19.56 21.72 -24.07
N SER A 618 19.38 22.94 -23.57
CA SER A 618 18.06 23.50 -23.29
C SER A 618 17.40 23.88 -24.60
N SER A 619 16.48 23.07 -25.11
CA SER A 619 15.53 23.52 -26.11
C SER A 619 14.38 24.27 -25.42
N GLU A 620 14.65 25.50 -24.98
CA GLU A 620 13.58 26.50 -24.92
C GLU A 620 13.13 26.74 -26.37
N LYS A 621 12.02 26.12 -26.77
CA LYS A 621 11.27 26.64 -27.91
C LYS A 621 10.61 27.92 -27.44
N THR A 622 11.20 29.03 -27.86
CA THR A 622 10.60 30.36 -27.94
C THR A 622 9.17 30.24 -28.47
N GLU A 623 8.26 30.99 -27.85
CA GLU A 623 6.89 31.22 -28.32
C GLU A 623 6.89 31.49 -29.83
N GLY A 624 6.56 30.48 -30.61
CA GLY A 624 6.15 30.66 -31.99
C GLY A 624 4.66 30.96 -31.96
N GLU A 625 4.29 32.21 -32.27
CA GLU A 625 2.92 32.56 -32.63
C GLU A 625 2.39 31.50 -33.60
N LEU A 626 1.45 30.67 -33.13
CA LEU A 626 0.62 29.89 -34.05
C LEU A 626 -0.19 30.91 -34.84
N ALA A 627 0.16 31.08 -36.11
CA ALA A 627 -0.67 31.79 -37.06
C ALA A 627 -2.09 31.22 -36.98
N SER A 628 -3.01 32.00 -36.39
CA SER A 628 -4.43 31.68 -36.41
C SER A 628 -4.85 31.54 -37.86
N LEU A 629 -5.18 30.33 -38.30
CA LEU A 629 -5.71 30.09 -39.63
C LEU A 629 -6.94 30.97 -39.84
N ASN A 630 -6.82 31.89 -40.81
CA ASN A 630 -7.82 32.91 -41.11
C ASN A 630 -9.18 32.24 -41.40
N PRO A 631 -10.29 32.61 -40.71
CA PRO A 631 -11.61 32.04 -40.94
C PRO A 631 -12.05 32.10 -42.42
N GLY A 632 -11.49 33.03 -43.20
CA GLY A 632 -11.70 33.10 -44.65
C GLY A 632 -11.25 31.85 -45.41
N TYR A 633 -10.26 31.10 -44.92
CA TYR A 633 -9.80 29.87 -45.57
C TYR A 633 -10.84 28.74 -45.49
N TYR A 634 -11.47 28.56 -44.32
CA TYR A 634 -12.57 27.60 -44.15
C TYR A 634 -13.80 27.98 -44.97
N PHE A 635 -14.07 29.29 -45.12
CA PHE A 635 -15.15 29.76 -45.98
C PHE A 635 -14.89 29.45 -47.45
N ILE A 636 -13.66 29.71 -47.95
CA ILE A 636 -13.29 29.44 -49.35
C ILE A 636 -13.32 27.94 -49.66
N VAL A 637 -12.78 27.10 -48.76
CA VAL A 637 -12.82 25.64 -48.93
C VAL A 637 -14.25 25.11 -48.86
N GLY A 638 -15.07 25.61 -47.93
CA GLY A 638 -16.49 25.26 -47.84
C GLY A 638 -17.29 25.64 -49.09
N LEU A 639 -17.02 26.81 -49.66
CA LEU A 639 -17.67 27.29 -50.88
C LEU A 639 -17.24 26.46 -52.10
N ALA A 640 -15.95 26.10 -52.20
CA ALA A 640 -15.45 25.22 -53.26
C ALA A 640 -16.08 23.81 -53.20
N VAL A 641 -16.20 23.23 -52.01
CA VAL A 641 -16.87 21.94 -51.79
C VAL A 641 -18.36 22.04 -52.11
N GLY A 642 -19.03 23.10 -51.66
CA GLY A 642 -20.46 23.34 -51.93
C GLY A 642 -20.78 23.46 -53.42
N VAL A 643 -19.95 24.18 -54.19
CA VAL A 643 -20.10 24.29 -55.65
C VAL A 643 -19.91 22.94 -56.33
N LEU A 644 -18.91 22.16 -55.90
CA LEU A 644 -18.64 20.82 -56.43
C LEU A 644 -19.81 19.86 -56.19
N VAL A 645 -20.40 19.88 -54.99
CA VAL A 645 -21.59 19.09 -54.65
C VAL A 645 -22.81 19.55 -55.44
N GLY A 646 -23.02 20.86 -55.60
CA GLY A 646 -24.13 21.42 -56.39
C GLY A 646 -24.06 21.02 -57.87
N VAL A 647 -22.88 21.08 -58.49
CA VAL A 647 -22.66 20.65 -59.87
C VAL A 647 -22.92 19.14 -60.02
N LEU A 648 -22.49 18.34 -59.04
CA LEU A 648 -22.77 16.89 -59.01
C LEU A 648 -24.28 16.61 -58.93
N MET A 649 -25.00 17.35 -58.08
CA MET A 649 -26.44 17.15 -57.90
C MET A 649 -27.24 17.51 -59.16
N ILE A 650 -26.90 18.62 -59.82
CA ILE A 650 -27.50 19.02 -61.11
C ILE A 650 -27.22 17.97 -62.20
N TYR A 651 -26.01 17.40 -62.20
CA TYR A 651 -25.63 16.36 -63.16
C TYR A 651 -26.37 15.04 -62.91
N VAL A 652 -26.56 14.64 -61.65
CA VAL A 652 -27.37 13.47 -61.27
C VAL A 652 -28.83 13.67 -61.64
N ILE A 653 -29.41 14.85 -61.36
CA ILE A 653 -30.79 15.17 -61.74
C ILE A 653 -30.98 15.14 -63.27
N ARG A 654 -30.02 15.65 -64.04
CA ARG A 654 -30.02 15.58 -65.52
C ARG A 654 -29.85 14.16 -66.04
N SER A 655 -29.05 13.33 -65.38
CA SER A 655 -28.88 11.90 -65.70
C SER A 655 -30.18 11.12 -65.47
N VAL A 656 -30.89 11.39 -64.37
CA VAL A 656 -32.16 10.72 -64.03
C VAL A 656 -33.30 11.16 -64.96
N ARG A 657 -33.35 12.44 -65.39
CA ARG A 657 -34.33 12.91 -66.39
C ARG A 657 -34.13 12.29 -67.78
N LYS A 658 -32.89 11.97 -68.18
CA LYS A 658 -32.63 11.29 -69.47
C LYS A 658 -33.06 9.82 -69.47
N THR A 659 -33.11 9.15 -68.32
CA THR A 659 -33.58 7.77 -68.20
C THR A 659 -35.11 7.62 -68.15
N ASN A 660 -35.86 8.65 -67.73
CA ASN A 660 -37.33 8.61 -67.71
C ASN A 660 -38.02 9.06 -69.01
N MET A 661 -37.26 9.40 -70.06
CA MET A 661 -37.81 9.80 -71.37
C MET A 661 -37.85 8.67 -72.41
N PHE A 662 -37.55 7.43 -72.02
CA PHE A 662 -37.51 6.25 -72.90
C PHE A 662 -38.43 5.09 -72.48
N SER A 663 -39.44 5.32 -71.62
CA SER A 663 -40.37 4.26 -71.19
C SER A 663 -41.81 4.41 -71.71
N HIS A 664 -42.00 4.85 -72.97
CA HIS A 664 -43.27 4.71 -73.71
C HIS A 664 -42.97 4.32 -75.18
N SER A 665 -42.54 3.08 -75.37
CA SER A 665 -42.86 2.26 -76.55
C SER A 665 -42.39 0.82 -76.32
N ILE A 666 -43.36 -0.10 -76.34
CA ILE A 666 -43.33 -1.56 -76.11
C ILE A 666 -43.45 -1.98 -74.65
#